data_AF-A0A6N2R4K3-F1
#
_entry.id   AF-A0A6N2R4K3-F1
#
_cell.length_a   1.000
_cell.length_b   1.000
_cell.length_c   1.000
_cell.angle_alpha   90.00
_cell.angle_beta   90.00
_cell.angle_gamma   90.00
#
_symmetry.space_group_name_H-M   'P 1'
#
loop_
_entity.id
_entity.type
_entity.pdbx_description
1 polymer ?
#
loop_
_entity_poly.entity_id
_entity_poly.type
_entity_poly.pdbx_seq_one_letter_code
_entity_poly.pdbx_strand_id
1 'polypeptide(L)'
;MKTFSKLGTAAMMALLTVLPANVACVRAQKQQVIQQSIKTLYPTKDWAISDFVVTAPEFGAKAVPGFDNRAAFQAAIDAAYKNGGGVVYIPAGNYEFRSTQVGVKNVRVRRGRSEENKEFHFEFVLRLHPGVQLRGDWADPASNDGKVLGTILEVRVGKDAPNHDGSVESWWNDGQAGNALRTTYTSIADRFIEMNAGTGVTNLSIWYPEQDIKDVKPYPWTLFQTQGDCATIEHVTLVNAYNGFNSAPSELHYVLDSYMTALNKGIEVHVCTDIGRIENVRISPEYWAKSGLPGAPSLADVTAYTKANGTGYQMHRSDWEYVSDLLVSGYKTGVWIGREPGFADAPNAQLYEVHVDGCGNGLYVEDVNPYGILISNSSFAAGEGDNAVYFYKDFSTSVQFNGVDFNGPIVSDGRDGVISFESCTFNEYPDYALKINSGNVLLSQCDFKKSTGHVYLGADTHTLKSVNSGYKSKLQIDNHSTAADVEVITGKKYAFDPIPKNIKTNIAVHPKPASDNVLKADLARATGYNNNRPTRDVSAELQSALDAVKAAGGGTLYLPAGRYLVDQPIKVPAGVELRGSWDVQHHTQSGGTALFTNYDGGAAGESGASLIQLEAGAGIRGITLAQLNIASDGFTAANPRKTPFMIQGQGPKVYIINVTIAVGDKGIDLASYDTSGHYVDYLGGVPLRAGIWVGGGAEGGFIRNMQLNPHYGSRLPEGGQGYPRVSMMRFVQSNCSALKFADVKNQTIFNNFVYGSVYGIHFLKDAITGKYPGKMTVIGHGSDGCTYSLFVEDADKDTKIVAINSELVNTQIPNEPVRSYVLMGDKVNTDKVHPNAKLVLYNSAFWGSPVFGAIINNGIVSFQQANFTRSGQGVDVRGGKAHVYTSYFAQRMGRAATGDDGYAKLGEQGKSIELTNNYYVSGFRFSKAGTGLIYGSDKK
;
A
#
# COMPACT_ATOMS: atom_id res chain seq x y z
N MET A 1 82.71 48.12 25.56
CA MET A 1 82.79 48.90 26.82
C MET A 1 81.40 49.46 27.11
N LYS A 2 80.81 49.05 28.24
CA LYS A 2 79.66 49.62 28.99
C LYS A 2 78.45 50.22 28.22
N THR A 3 77.38 49.41 28.20
CA THR A 3 75.99 49.66 28.71
C THR A 3 75.44 51.07 28.99
N PHE A 4 74.10 51.14 28.83
CA PHE A 4 73.06 52.08 29.36
C PHE A 4 72.79 53.32 28.50
N SER A 5 71.55 53.80 28.28
CA SER A 5 70.20 53.48 28.78
C SER A 5 69.13 54.05 27.83
N LYS A 6 67.93 53.45 27.85
CA LYS A 6 66.70 53.93 27.18
C LYS A 6 66.16 55.23 27.79
N LEU A 7 65.54 56.08 26.97
CA LEU A 7 64.10 56.44 26.97
C LEU A 7 63.90 57.81 26.27
N GLY A 8 62.87 57.93 25.43
CA GLY A 8 62.45 59.24 24.90
C GLY A 8 61.69 59.20 23.57
N THR A 9 60.41 58.85 23.65
CA THR A 9 59.24 59.15 22.80
C THR A 9 59.36 60.16 21.63
N ALA A 10 58.76 59.72 20.49
CA ALA A 10 57.70 60.37 19.70
C ALA A 10 58.00 60.94 18.29
N ALA A 11 57.06 60.56 17.38
CA ALA A 11 56.64 61.15 16.10
C ALA A 11 57.61 61.03 14.89
N MET A 12 57.45 60.11 13.92
CA MET A 12 56.34 59.85 12.98
C MET A 12 56.24 60.89 11.84
N MET A 13 56.66 60.52 10.63
CA MET A 13 55.91 60.75 9.38
C MET A 13 56.56 60.12 8.13
N ALA A 14 55.74 59.37 7.38
CA ALA A 14 55.65 59.22 5.91
C ALA A 14 55.33 57.74 5.56
N LEU A 15 54.04 57.40 5.34
CA LEU A 15 53.36 57.32 4.03
C LEU A 15 53.96 56.18 3.16
N LEU A 16 53.23 55.21 2.61
CA LEU A 16 51.89 55.16 2.03
C LEU A 16 51.60 53.68 1.66
N THR A 17 50.39 53.16 1.89
CA THR A 17 49.47 52.64 0.85
C THR A 17 48.33 51.82 1.47
N VAL A 18 47.20 51.88 0.78
CA VAL A 18 45.82 51.69 1.23
C VAL A 18 45.40 50.22 1.12
N LEU A 19 44.68 49.72 2.14
CA LEU A 19 43.85 48.52 2.08
C LEU A 19 42.43 48.91 2.54
N PRO A 20 41.35 48.60 1.78
CA PRO A 20 40.01 48.65 2.32
C PRO A 20 39.73 47.39 3.14
N ALA A 21 39.14 47.62 4.31
CA ALA A 21 38.75 46.63 5.28
C ALA A 21 37.72 45.63 4.72
N ASN A 22 37.95 44.35 5.01
CA ASN A 22 36.91 43.33 5.08
C ASN A 22 37.21 42.46 6.31
N VAL A 23 36.68 42.85 7.46
CA VAL A 23 36.66 42.01 8.66
C VAL A 23 35.46 41.08 8.52
N ALA A 24 35.69 39.92 7.91
CA ALA A 24 34.74 38.82 7.96
C ALA A 24 34.76 38.20 9.37
N CYS A 25 33.59 38.16 9.99
CA CYS A 25 33.34 37.44 11.23
C CYS A 25 33.43 35.93 10.95
N VAL A 26 34.60 35.32 11.17
CA VAL A 26 34.77 33.86 11.12
C VAL A 26 34.16 33.28 12.40
N ARG A 27 32.89 32.90 12.37
CA ARG A 27 32.39 31.87 13.28
C ARG A 27 33.02 30.55 12.82
N ALA A 28 33.71 29.88 13.74
CA ALA A 28 34.24 28.54 13.51
C ALA A 28 33.10 27.61 13.05
N GLN A 29 33.04 27.32 11.74
CA GLN A 29 32.25 26.20 11.23
C GLN A 29 32.88 24.95 11.83
N LYS A 30 32.15 24.24 12.70
CA LYS A 30 32.50 22.87 13.03
C LYS A 30 32.58 22.11 11.71
N GLN A 31 33.75 21.62 11.36
CA GLN A 31 33.95 20.82 10.16
C GLN A 31 33.04 19.59 10.28
N GLN A 32 32.03 19.47 9.43
CA GLN A 32 31.15 18.31 9.42
C GLN A 32 31.97 17.10 8.99
N VAL A 33 32.01 16.06 9.82
CA VAL A 33 32.88 14.89 9.64
C VAL A 33 32.07 13.78 8.98
N ILE A 34 32.59 13.24 7.88
CA ILE A 34 32.05 12.03 7.26
C ILE A 34 32.37 10.84 8.17
N GLN A 35 31.32 10.09 8.52
CA GLN A 35 31.38 8.87 9.31
C GLN A 35 30.95 7.69 8.45
N GLN A 36 31.06 6.47 8.97
CA GLN A 36 30.46 5.31 8.34
C GLN A 36 29.07 5.05 8.92
N SER A 37 28.22 4.43 8.12
CA SER A 37 26.94 3.88 8.59
C SER A 37 27.15 2.86 9.72
N ILE A 38 26.08 2.57 10.46
CA ILE A 38 26.14 1.57 11.52
C ILE A 38 26.46 0.21 10.90
N LYS A 39 27.55 -0.39 11.38
CA LYS A 39 27.94 -1.73 10.95
C LYS A 39 26.98 -2.76 11.54
N THR A 40 26.21 -3.42 10.68
CA THR A 40 25.36 -4.56 11.02
C THR A 40 26.11 -5.88 10.88
N LEU A 41 25.68 -6.90 11.62
CA LEU A 41 26.14 -8.28 11.46
C LEU A 41 25.45 -8.97 10.30
N TYR A 42 24.20 -8.61 10.01
CA TYR A 42 23.41 -9.22 8.95
C TYR A 42 23.15 -8.25 7.78
N PRO A 43 22.87 -8.79 6.57
CA PRO A 43 22.55 -7.97 5.40
C PRO A 43 21.31 -7.11 5.62
N THR A 44 21.36 -5.86 5.15
CA THR A 44 20.25 -4.89 5.22
C THR A 44 19.86 -4.42 3.83
N LYS A 45 18.60 -3.98 3.65
CA LYS A 45 18.10 -3.40 2.39
C LYS A 45 18.69 -2.03 2.04
N ASP A 46 19.32 -1.35 3.00
CA ASP A 46 19.90 -0.01 2.92
C ASP A 46 21.13 0.13 3.84
N TRP A 47 21.74 1.32 3.94
CA TRP A 47 22.76 1.57 4.97
C TRP A 47 22.08 1.95 6.29
N ALA A 48 22.45 1.30 7.39
CA ALA A 48 21.81 1.54 8.69
C ALA A 48 22.28 2.86 9.29
N ILE A 49 21.34 3.76 9.58
CA ILE A 49 21.59 5.07 10.18
C ILE A 49 20.58 5.24 11.31
N SER A 50 21.01 5.79 12.44
CA SER A 50 20.11 6.07 13.56
C SER A 50 20.42 7.38 14.27
N ASP A 51 19.43 7.88 15.01
CA ASP A 51 19.60 9.04 15.88
C ASP A 51 20.05 8.64 17.28
N PHE A 52 19.56 7.48 17.74
CA PHE A 52 19.84 6.95 19.08
C PHE A 52 20.19 5.47 18.98
N VAL A 53 20.93 4.97 19.97
CA VAL A 53 21.28 3.56 20.13
C VAL A 53 20.92 3.16 21.55
N VAL A 54 20.07 2.14 21.76
CA VAL A 54 19.55 1.80 23.10
C VAL A 54 20.63 1.43 24.12
N THR A 55 21.79 0.96 23.66
CA THR A 55 22.93 0.58 24.51
C THR A 55 23.86 1.76 24.84
N ALA A 56 23.57 2.96 24.32
CA ALA A 56 24.35 4.15 24.65
C ALA A 56 24.31 4.42 26.17
N PRO A 57 25.40 4.94 26.79
CA PRO A 57 25.50 5.09 28.24
C PRO A 57 24.33 5.83 28.91
N GLU A 58 23.71 6.77 28.20
CA GLU A 58 22.56 7.56 28.66
C GLU A 58 21.25 6.75 28.78
N PHE A 59 21.12 5.62 28.09
CA PHE A 59 19.95 4.73 28.16
C PHE A 59 20.26 3.42 28.87
N GLY A 60 21.43 2.84 28.60
CA GLY A 60 21.98 1.73 29.36
C GLY A 60 21.29 0.37 29.14
N ALA A 61 20.68 0.12 27.98
CA ALA A 61 20.16 -1.21 27.63
C ALA A 61 21.30 -2.25 27.61
N LYS A 62 20.98 -3.49 28.00
CA LYS A 62 21.95 -4.58 28.10
C LYS A 62 21.33 -5.88 27.59
N ALA A 63 22.02 -6.49 26.64
CA ALA A 63 21.73 -7.85 26.19
C ALA A 63 22.32 -8.88 27.18
N VAL A 64 21.85 -8.85 28.42
CA VAL A 64 22.34 -9.72 29.52
C VAL A 64 21.14 -10.41 30.17
N PRO A 65 21.19 -11.74 30.37
CA PRO A 65 20.12 -12.46 31.07
C PRO A 65 19.81 -11.86 32.44
N GLY A 66 18.52 -11.71 32.74
CA GLY A 66 18.00 -11.13 33.98
C GLY A 66 17.86 -9.60 33.97
N PHE A 67 18.42 -8.87 32.98
CA PHE A 67 18.31 -7.42 32.93
C PHE A 67 17.01 -6.98 32.23
N ASP A 68 16.18 -6.20 32.93
CA ASP A 68 14.95 -5.66 32.36
C ASP A 68 15.24 -4.40 31.50
N ASN A 69 15.09 -4.55 30.19
CA ASN A 69 15.40 -3.51 29.21
C ASN A 69 14.29 -2.48 29.01
N ARG A 70 13.10 -2.68 29.59
CA ARG A 70 11.93 -1.82 29.34
C ARG A 70 12.24 -0.33 29.52
N ALA A 71 12.81 0.04 30.68
CA ALA A 71 13.06 1.45 31.00
C ALA A 71 14.10 2.09 30.06
N ALA A 72 15.15 1.34 29.69
CA ALA A 72 16.21 1.82 28.79
C ALA A 72 15.66 2.05 27.37
N PHE A 73 14.89 1.10 26.85
CA PHE A 73 14.25 1.21 25.54
C PHE A 73 13.25 2.37 25.51
N GLN A 74 12.38 2.48 26.51
CA GLN A 74 11.42 3.58 26.58
C GLN A 74 12.12 4.95 26.68
N ALA A 75 13.23 5.06 27.43
CA ALA A 75 14.01 6.30 27.50
C ALA A 75 14.59 6.71 26.13
N ALA A 76 15.08 5.74 25.34
CA ALA A 76 15.57 6.00 23.98
C ALA A 76 14.44 6.41 23.02
N ILE A 77 13.29 5.75 23.11
CA ILE A 77 12.07 6.09 22.36
C ILE A 77 11.61 7.52 22.71
N ASP A 78 11.56 7.86 24.00
CA ASP A 78 11.18 9.19 24.47
C ASP A 78 12.18 10.27 24.03
N ALA A 79 13.47 9.95 23.97
CA ALA A 79 14.50 10.86 23.48
C ALA A 79 14.36 11.11 21.97
N ALA A 80 14.09 10.07 21.18
CA ALA A 80 13.79 10.19 19.75
C ALA A 80 12.56 11.07 19.51
N TYR A 81 11.48 10.81 20.24
CA TYR A 81 10.29 11.65 20.18
C TYR A 81 10.61 13.11 20.54
N LYS A 82 11.28 13.39 21.66
CA LYS A 82 11.68 14.76 22.05
C LYS A 82 12.55 15.47 21.00
N ASN A 83 13.29 14.72 20.17
CA ASN A 83 14.07 15.25 19.06
C ASN A 83 13.24 15.56 17.80
N GLY A 84 11.93 15.31 17.84
CA GLY A 84 10.99 15.49 16.73
C GLY A 84 10.70 14.21 15.93
N GLY A 85 11.15 13.06 16.41
CA GLY A 85 11.12 11.77 15.71
C GLY A 85 12.53 11.23 15.43
N GLY A 86 12.60 10.05 14.81
CA GLY A 86 13.85 9.42 14.41
C GLY A 86 13.92 7.92 14.66
N VAL A 87 15.07 7.35 14.30
CA VAL A 87 15.33 5.91 14.40
C VAL A 87 16.12 5.61 15.67
N VAL A 88 15.63 4.65 16.45
CA VAL A 88 16.29 4.06 17.62
C VAL A 88 16.84 2.70 17.22
N TYR A 89 18.17 2.61 17.16
CA TYR A 89 18.87 1.38 16.78
C TYR A 89 19.08 0.45 17.97
N ILE A 90 18.86 -0.84 17.74
CA ILE A 90 19.02 -1.92 18.71
C ILE A 90 20.08 -2.89 18.17
N PRO A 91 21.33 -2.85 18.67
CA PRO A 91 22.38 -3.76 18.24
C PRO A 91 21.98 -5.22 18.44
N ALA A 92 22.53 -6.13 17.64
CA ALA A 92 22.32 -7.57 17.79
C ALA A 92 22.58 -8.05 19.23
N GLY A 93 21.71 -8.92 19.74
CA GLY A 93 21.73 -9.41 21.12
C GLY A 93 20.35 -9.78 21.63
N ASN A 94 20.32 -10.43 22.80
CA ASN A 94 19.10 -10.88 23.46
C ASN A 94 18.72 -9.92 24.59
N TYR A 95 17.61 -9.21 24.45
CA TYR A 95 17.16 -8.18 25.38
C TYR A 95 15.89 -8.64 26.11
N GLU A 96 15.98 -8.87 27.42
CA GLU A 96 14.83 -9.30 28.22
C GLU A 96 13.94 -8.13 28.66
N PHE A 97 12.63 -8.37 28.67
CA PHE A 97 11.61 -7.47 29.21
C PHE A 97 10.84 -8.16 30.33
N ARG A 98 10.91 -7.60 31.54
CA ARG A 98 10.42 -8.21 32.79
C ARG A 98 9.44 -7.34 33.56
N SER A 99 9.11 -6.15 33.07
CA SER A 99 8.08 -5.28 33.63
C SER A 99 7.12 -4.78 32.57
N THR A 100 5.96 -4.31 33.02
CA THR A 100 4.93 -3.63 32.22
C THR A 100 4.68 -2.23 32.79
N GLN A 101 3.89 -1.44 32.06
CA GLN A 101 3.25 -0.22 32.52
C GLN A 101 1.75 -0.30 32.27
N VAL A 102 0.97 0.41 33.09
CA VAL A 102 -0.48 0.50 32.91
C VAL A 102 -0.81 1.69 32.01
N GLY A 103 -1.52 1.40 30.92
CA GLY A 103 -2.16 2.37 30.05
C GLY A 103 -3.64 2.52 30.40
N VAL A 104 -4.22 3.62 29.94
CA VAL A 104 -5.64 3.94 30.15
C VAL A 104 -6.29 4.19 28.80
N LYS A 105 -7.46 3.60 28.57
CA LYS A 105 -8.29 3.83 27.39
C LYS A 105 -9.70 4.23 27.82
N ASN A 106 -10.14 5.39 27.35
CA ASN A 106 -11.53 5.82 27.51
C ASN A 106 -12.35 5.28 26.36
N VAL A 107 -13.40 4.53 26.69
CA VAL A 107 -14.29 3.91 25.70
C VAL A 107 -15.71 4.40 25.92
N ARG A 108 -16.35 4.81 24.82
CA ARG A 108 -17.78 5.14 24.78
C ARG A 108 -18.57 3.84 24.79
N VAL A 109 -18.95 3.36 25.97
CA VAL A 109 -19.62 2.07 26.17
C VAL A 109 -21.14 2.18 26.06
N ARG A 110 -21.77 1.05 25.73
CA ARG A 110 -23.22 0.90 25.70
C ARG A 110 -23.75 0.35 27.02
N ARG A 111 -24.80 0.98 27.56
CA ARG A 111 -25.63 0.40 28.62
C ARG A 111 -27.11 0.46 28.21
N GLY A 112 -27.58 -0.57 27.50
CA GLY A 112 -28.92 -0.56 26.91
C GLY A 112 -29.06 0.51 25.83
N ARG A 113 -29.83 1.57 26.12
CA ARG A 113 -30.00 2.75 25.24
C ARG A 113 -29.20 3.99 25.69
N SER A 114 -28.54 3.95 26.84
CA SER A 114 -27.72 5.06 27.33
C SER A 114 -26.25 4.90 26.95
N GLU A 115 -25.60 6.05 26.78
CA GLU A 115 -24.18 6.20 26.52
C GLU A 115 -23.45 6.59 27.81
N GLU A 116 -22.29 5.98 28.05
CA GLU A 116 -21.38 6.34 29.14
C GLU A 116 -19.93 6.25 28.63
N ASN A 117 -19.08 7.22 28.99
CA ASN A 117 -17.64 7.09 28.79
C ASN A 117 -17.04 6.37 29.99
N LYS A 118 -16.50 5.18 29.76
CA LYS A 118 -15.90 4.34 30.79
C LYS A 118 -14.40 4.20 30.56
N GLU A 119 -13.66 4.31 31.66
CA GLU A 119 -12.22 4.10 31.68
C GLU A 119 -11.90 2.60 31.80
N PHE A 120 -10.95 2.13 30.99
CA PHE A 120 -10.40 0.79 31.04
C PHE A 120 -8.88 0.86 31.16
N HIS A 121 -8.30 -0.06 31.93
CA HIS A 121 -6.86 -0.19 32.10
C HIS A 121 -6.36 -1.36 31.26
N PHE A 122 -5.16 -1.22 30.71
CA PHE A 122 -4.47 -2.27 29.96
C PHE A 122 -2.98 -2.22 30.28
N GLU A 123 -2.28 -3.33 30.13
CA GLU A 123 -0.82 -3.39 30.29
C GLU A 123 -0.10 -3.24 28.95
N PHE A 124 1.00 -2.49 28.96
CA PHE A 124 1.92 -2.42 27.83
C PHE A 124 3.39 -2.46 28.27
N VAL A 125 4.31 -2.84 27.38
CA VAL A 125 5.76 -2.85 27.69
C VAL A 125 6.46 -1.64 27.09
N LEU A 126 6.30 -1.42 25.77
CA LEU A 126 6.87 -0.27 25.06
C LEU A 126 5.75 0.50 24.35
N ARG A 127 5.87 1.83 24.32
CA ARG A 127 5.01 2.71 23.53
C ARG A 127 5.85 3.53 22.58
N LEU A 128 5.68 3.31 21.28
CA LEU A 128 6.27 4.13 20.24
C LEU A 128 5.43 5.39 20.04
N HIS A 129 6.06 6.56 20.15
CA HIS A 129 5.41 7.84 19.89
C HIS A 129 5.45 8.20 18.40
N PRO A 130 4.55 9.08 17.92
CA PRO A 130 4.55 9.48 16.52
C PRO A 130 5.90 10.00 16.02
N GLY A 131 6.35 9.48 14.88
CA GLY A 131 7.65 9.82 14.29
C GLY A 131 8.80 8.91 14.72
N VAL A 132 8.59 7.96 15.63
CA VAL A 132 9.66 7.10 16.17
C VAL A 132 9.62 5.70 15.59
N GLN A 133 10.80 5.20 15.23
CA GLN A 133 10.98 3.84 14.69
C GLN A 133 12.00 3.07 15.54
N LEU A 134 11.72 1.80 15.81
CA LEU A 134 12.71 0.85 16.30
C LEU A 134 13.32 0.10 15.12
N ARG A 135 14.64 -0.03 15.12
CA ARG A 135 15.37 -0.78 14.10
C ARG A 135 16.41 -1.68 14.74
N GLY A 136 16.33 -2.98 14.53
CA GLY A 136 17.36 -3.92 14.97
C GLY A 136 18.40 -4.26 13.91
N ASP A 137 19.12 -5.33 14.16
CA ASP A 137 20.00 -6.03 13.24
C ASP A 137 19.46 -7.46 13.08
N TRP A 138 19.03 -7.86 11.89
CA TRP A 138 18.19 -9.05 11.72
C TRP A 138 18.67 -9.91 10.58
N ALA A 139 18.71 -11.21 10.86
CA ALA A 139 18.95 -12.23 9.85
C ALA A 139 17.62 -12.72 9.30
N ASP A 140 17.49 -12.71 7.97
CA ASP A 140 16.36 -13.31 7.28
C ASP A 140 16.26 -14.82 7.58
N PRO A 141 15.20 -15.31 8.25
CA PRO A 141 15.05 -16.73 8.56
C PRO A 141 15.10 -17.62 7.31
N ALA A 142 14.55 -17.17 6.18
CA ALA A 142 14.55 -17.96 4.94
C ALA A 142 15.97 -18.20 4.41
N SER A 143 16.88 -17.24 4.60
CA SER A 143 18.29 -17.32 4.23
C SER A 143 19.17 -18.01 5.30
N ASN A 144 18.61 -18.38 6.45
CA ASN A 144 19.35 -18.88 7.61
C ASN A 144 18.76 -20.19 8.19
N ASP A 145 18.18 -21.04 7.35
CA ASP A 145 17.58 -22.34 7.72
C ASP A 145 16.49 -22.24 8.80
N GLY A 146 15.78 -21.11 8.86
CA GLY A 146 14.76 -20.80 9.86
C GLY A 146 15.30 -20.32 11.21
N LYS A 147 16.63 -20.19 11.37
CA LYS A 147 17.23 -19.71 12.63
C LYS A 147 16.92 -18.25 12.86
N VAL A 148 16.61 -17.93 14.11
CA VAL A 148 16.34 -16.57 14.59
C VAL A 148 17.64 -16.00 15.15
N LEU A 149 18.19 -14.98 14.49
CA LEU A 149 19.48 -14.39 14.82
C LEU A 149 19.43 -12.86 14.76
N GLY A 150 20.36 -12.22 15.48
CA GLY A 150 20.49 -10.76 15.52
C GLY A 150 19.87 -10.16 16.76
N THR A 151 19.03 -9.15 16.59
CA THR A 151 18.31 -8.47 17.67
C THR A 151 17.09 -9.29 18.06
N ILE A 152 17.09 -9.83 19.27
CA ILE A 152 16.01 -10.66 19.81
C ILE A 152 15.46 -10.00 21.07
N LEU A 153 14.17 -9.66 21.04
CA LEU A 153 13.43 -9.17 22.20
C LEU A 153 12.80 -10.37 22.93
N GLU A 154 13.28 -10.66 24.13
CA GLU A 154 12.80 -11.76 24.97
C GLU A 154 11.71 -11.25 25.94
N VAL A 155 10.46 -11.60 25.66
CA VAL A 155 9.31 -11.13 26.42
C VAL A 155 9.01 -12.10 27.57
N ARG A 156 9.24 -11.67 28.81
CA ARG A 156 9.05 -12.46 30.06
C ARG A 156 7.94 -11.89 30.95
N VAL A 157 6.95 -11.28 30.31
CA VAL A 157 5.76 -10.66 30.95
C VAL A 157 4.51 -10.98 30.14
N GLY A 158 3.34 -10.82 30.75
CA GLY A 158 2.05 -11.03 30.09
C GLY A 158 1.63 -12.49 29.93
N LYS A 159 2.38 -13.45 30.50
CA LYS A 159 1.94 -14.85 30.55
C LYS A 159 0.62 -14.94 31.32
N ASP A 160 -0.36 -15.64 30.74
CA ASP A 160 -1.71 -15.77 31.31
C ASP A 160 -2.43 -14.41 31.48
N ALA A 161 -2.10 -13.41 30.65
CA ALA A 161 -2.71 -12.09 30.73
C ALA A 161 -4.26 -12.20 30.59
N PRO A 162 -5.03 -11.69 31.56
CA PRO A 162 -6.49 -11.80 31.54
C PRO A 162 -7.10 -11.03 30.36
N ASN A 163 -6.38 -10.03 29.86
CA ASN A 163 -6.81 -9.11 28.83
C ASN A 163 -5.97 -9.27 27.55
N HIS A 164 -5.44 -10.47 27.28
CA HIS A 164 -4.58 -10.77 26.12
C HIS A 164 -5.23 -10.49 24.75
N ASP A 165 -6.56 -10.58 24.65
CA ASP A 165 -7.36 -10.24 23.46
C ASP A 165 -8.67 -9.56 23.86
N GLY A 166 -8.65 -8.78 24.96
CA GLY A 166 -9.88 -8.19 25.50
C GLY A 166 -10.43 -7.06 24.65
N SER A 167 -11.76 -7.05 24.50
CA SER A 167 -12.52 -5.99 23.84
C SER A 167 -13.81 -5.71 24.60
N VAL A 168 -14.39 -4.53 24.38
CA VAL A 168 -15.67 -4.14 24.99
C VAL A 168 -16.60 -3.55 23.93
N GLU A 169 -17.89 -3.87 24.04
CA GLU A 169 -18.92 -3.28 23.17
C GLU A 169 -18.91 -1.76 23.34
N SER A 170 -18.82 -1.06 22.22
CA SER A 170 -18.69 0.39 22.18
C SER A 170 -19.48 1.02 21.04
N TRP A 171 -19.56 2.35 21.07
CA TRP A 171 -20.16 3.15 20.03
C TRP A 171 -19.09 3.86 19.21
N TRP A 172 -19.20 3.76 17.89
CA TRP A 172 -18.36 4.49 16.95
C TRP A 172 -19.22 5.35 16.03
N ASN A 173 -18.77 6.58 15.76
CA ASN A 173 -19.36 7.42 14.74
C ASN A 173 -18.61 7.15 13.44
N ASP A 174 -19.28 6.50 12.50
CA ASP A 174 -18.73 6.16 11.21
C ASP A 174 -18.60 7.42 10.34
N GLY A 175 -17.41 8.00 10.36
CA GLY A 175 -17.11 9.23 9.60
C GLY A 175 -17.33 9.09 8.10
N GLN A 176 -17.25 7.88 7.56
CA GLN A 176 -17.49 7.61 6.14
C GLN A 176 -18.97 7.41 5.83
N ALA A 177 -19.77 6.88 6.77
CA ALA A 177 -21.22 6.76 6.65
C ALA A 177 -21.96 7.99 7.22
N GLY A 178 -21.43 9.20 7.01
CA GLY A 178 -22.09 10.44 7.45
C GLY A 178 -22.20 10.58 8.97
N ASN A 179 -21.24 10.06 9.72
CA ASN A 179 -21.23 9.94 11.18
C ASN A 179 -22.37 9.06 11.72
N ALA A 180 -22.80 8.04 10.96
CA ALA A 180 -23.75 7.05 11.47
C ALA A 180 -23.22 6.40 12.75
N LEU A 181 -24.08 6.33 13.77
CA LEU A 181 -23.75 5.69 15.03
C LEU A 181 -23.81 4.17 14.87
N ARG A 182 -22.67 3.48 15.02
CA ARG A 182 -22.53 2.02 14.92
C ARG A 182 -22.19 1.42 16.29
N THR A 183 -22.74 0.24 16.56
CA THR A 183 -22.22 -0.63 17.63
C THR A 183 -21.00 -1.37 17.09
N THR A 184 -19.86 -1.29 17.76
CA THR A 184 -18.60 -1.97 17.40
C THR A 184 -17.96 -2.51 18.69
N TYR A 185 -16.73 -3.01 18.60
CA TYR A 185 -15.92 -3.37 19.74
C TYR A 185 -14.65 -2.54 19.75
N THR A 186 -14.34 -1.99 20.91
CA THR A 186 -13.05 -1.33 21.13
C THR A 186 -12.14 -2.29 21.87
N SER A 187 -11.02 -2.66 21.23
CA SER A 187 -9.99 -3.43 21.90
C SER A 187 -9.44 -2.64 23.08
N ILE A 188 -9.42 -3.31 24.24
CA ILE A 188 -8.78 -2.87 25.47
C ILE A 188 -7.57 -3.75 25.77
N ALA A 189 -7.15 -4.61 24.84
CA ALA A 189 -6.20 -5.68 25.10
C ALA A 189 -4.82 -5.19 25.57
N ASP A 190 -4.19 -6.00 26.41
CA ASP A 190 -2.78 -5.83 26.76
C ASP A 190 -1.91 -6.02 25.51
N ARG A 191 -0.73 -5.40 25.50
CA ARG A 191 0.16 -5.40 24.32
C ARG A 191 1.65 -5.37 24.69
N PHE A 192 2.52 -5.99 23.91
CA PHE A 192 3.97 -5.84 24.12
C PHE A 192 4.44 -4.47 23.60
N ILE A 193 4.34 -4.23 22.28
CA ILE A 193 4.67 -2.92 21.69
C ILE A 193 3.38 -2.23 21.20
N GLU A 194 3.08 -1.08 21.80
CA GLU A 194 2.06 -0.16 21.33
C GLU A 194 2.64 0.79 20.27
N MET A 195 2.04 0.78 19.09
CA MET A 195 2.46 1.54 17.90
C MET A 195 1.44 2.65 17.62
N ASN A 196 1.79 3.91 17.90
CA ASN A 196 0.98 5.07 17.50
C ASN A 196 1.16 5.39 15.99
N ALA A 197 0.39 6.35 15.49
CA ALA A 197 0.49 6.83 14.11
C ALA A 197 1.92 7.29 13.75
N GLY A 198 2.38 6.90 12.56
CA GLY A 198 3.73 7.12 12.04
C GLY A 198 4.83 6.48 12.86
N THR A 199 4.69 5.19 13.16
CA THR A 199 5.74 4.41 13.85
C THR A 199 6.19 3.22 13.02
N GLY A 200 7.36 2.69 13.35
CA GLY A 200 7.94 1.52 12.69
C GLY A 200 8.61 0.57 13.68
N VAL A 201 8.45 -0.73 13.47
CA VAL A 201 9.26 -1.78 14.09
C VAL A 201 9.92 -2.56 12.97
N THR A 202 11.24 -2.46 12.87
CA THR A 202 11.98 -3.06 11.75
C THR A 202 13.19 -3.88 12.19
N ASN A 203 13.51 -4.89 11.38
CA ASN A 203 14.75 -5.66 11.46
C ASN A 203 15.01 -6.25 12.87
N LEU A 204 14.03 -6.93 13.47
CA LEU A 204 14.20 -7.58 14.77
C LEU A 204 13.31 -8.81 14.95
N SER A 205 13.62 -9.62 15.94
CA SER A 205 12.80 -10.79 16.31
C SER A 205 12.21 -10.62 17.70
N ILE A 206 11.02 -11.17 17.91
CA ILE A 206 10.32 -11.15 19.21
C ILE A 206 9.98 -12.59 19.61
N TRP A 207 10.41 -12.98 20.81
CA TRP A 207 10.30 -14.34 21.32
C TRP A 207 9.76 -14.34 22.76
N TYR A 208 8.91 -15.32 23.07
CA TYR A 208 8.34 -15.56 24.39
C TYR A 208 8.98 -16.81 25.00
N PRO A 209 10.03 -16.68 25.85
CA PRO A 209 10.82 -17.82 26.33
C PRO A 209 10.06 -18.79 27.25
N GLU A 210 8.97 -18.33 27.85
CA GLU A 210 8.18 -19.09 28.83
C GLU A 210 6.94 -19.76 28.21
N GLN A 211 6.80 -19.68 26.88
CA GLN A 211 5.77 -20.38 26.12
C GLN A 211 6.19 -21.84 25.88
N ASP A 212 5.30 -22.78 26.18
CA ASP A 212 5.52 -24.22 26.03
C ASP A 212 4.44 -24.80 25.12
N ILE A 213 4.82 -25.55 24.09
CA ILE A 213 3.87 -26.17 23.16
C ILE A 213 2.95 -27.17 23.85
N LYS A 214 3.38 -27.76 24.97
CA LYS A 214 2.61 -28.74 25.74
C LYS A 214 1.58 -28.09 26.68
N ASP A 215 1.73 -26.79 26.95
CA ASP A 215 0.85 -26.01 27.81
C ASP A 215 0.83 -24.55 27.33
N VAL A 216 0.26 -24.34 26.13
CA VAL A 216 0.22 -23.02 25.50
C VAL A 216 -0.57 -22.06 26.37
N LYS A 217 0.07 -20.95 26.74
CA LYS A 217 -0.55 -19.87 27.52
C LYS A 217 -0.90 -18.66 26.66
N PRO A 218 -2.01 -17.96 26.97
CA PRO A 218 -2.30 -16.70 26.32
C PRO A 218 -1.27 -15.64 26.69
N TYR A 219 -0.89 -14.84 25.70
CA TYR A 219 -0.06 -13.65 25.85
C TYR A 219 -0.73 -12.46 25.14
N PRO A 220 -0.46 -11.23 25.60
CA PRO A 220 -0.81 -9.98 24.92
C PRO A 220 -0.53 -9.98 23.42
N TRP A 221 -1.20 -9.09 22.71
CA TRP A 221 -0.82 -8.76 21.33
C TRP A 221 0.65 -8.35 21.26
N THR A 222 1.43 -8.99 20.39
CA THR A 222 2.87 -8.72 20.31
C THR A 222 3.13 -7.31 19.76
N LEU A 223 2.43 -6.98 18.67
CA LEU A 223 2.45 -5.67 18.04
C LEU A 223 1.01 -5.17 17.96
N PHE A 224 0.79 -3.91 18.36
CA PHE A 224 -0.55 -3.35 18.41
C PHE A 224 -0.55 -1.93 17.86
N GLN A 225 -1.17 -1.73 16.70
CA GLN A 225 -1.43 -0.39 16.21
C GLN A 225 -2.64 0.19 16.95
N THR A 226 -2.37 1.22 17.72
CA THR A 226 -3.40 2.00 18.41
C THR A 226 -3.72 3.20 17.54
N GLN A 227 -4.88 3.17 16.87
CA GLN A 227 -5.48 4.31 16.14
C GLN A 227 -4.58 4.97 15.06
N GLY A 228 -5.18 5.83 14.23
CA GLY A 228 -4.46 6.75 13.34
C GLY A 228 -3.95 6.15 12.03
N ASP A 229 -3.18 6.97 11.29
CA ASP A 229 -2.84 6.72 9.87
C ASP A 229 -1.91 5.50 9.72
N CYS A 230 -0.59 5.65 9.85
CA CYS A 230 0.35 4.59 9.46
C CYS A 230 1.09 3.91 10.63
N ALA A 231 1.25 2.59 10.56
CA ALA A 231 2.19 1.84 11.39
C ALA A 231 2.85 0.75 10.55
N THR A 232 4.16 0.57 10.70
CA THR A 232 4.95 -0.30 9.81
C THR A 232 5.64 -1.40 10.58
N ILE A 233 5.50 -2.62 10.09
CA ILE A 233 6.23 -3.80 10.56
C ILE A 233 7.00 -4.32 9.37
N GLU A 234 8.34 -4.33 9.46
CA GLU A 234 9.18 -4.70 8.33
C GLU A 234 10.36 -5.57 8.75
N HIS A 235 10.61 -6.71 8.08
CA HIS A 235 11.73 -7.58 8.46
C HIS A 235 11.65 -8.00 9.94
N VAL A 236 10.45 -8.40 10.38
CA VAL A 236 10.19 -8.81 11.76
C VAL A 236 9.89 -10.30 11.81
N THR A 237 10.48 -11.00 12.79
CA THR A 237 10.16 -12.40 13.08
C THR A 237 9.46 -12.56 14.42
N LEU A 238 8.20 -13.00 14.42
CA LEU A 238 7.48 -13.36 15.65
C LEU A 238 7.61 -14.87 15.88
N VAL A 239 8.40 -15.26 16.87
CA VAL A 239 8.86 -16.65 16.99
C VAL A 239 7.78 -17.59 17.50
N ASN A 240 6.99 -17.18 18.49
CA ASN A 240 5.98 -18.02 19.15
C ASN A 240 4.93 -17.15 19.84
N ALA A 241 4.54 -16.06 19.18
CA ALA A 241 3.53 -15.14 19.67
C ALA A 241 2.20 -15.87 19.90
N TYR A 242 1.47 -15.53 20.96
CA TYR A 242 0.09 -15.99 21.06
C TYR A 242 -0.78 -15.23 20.04
N ASN A 243 -0.77 -13.90 20.13
CA ASN A 243 -1.36 -12.97 19.18
C ASN A 243 -0.26 -12.13 18.53
N GLY A 244 -0.18 -12.11 17.20
CA GLY A 244 0.89 -11.47 16.44
C GLY A 244 0.73 -9.96 16.32
N PHE A 245 -0.02 -9.51 15.32
CA PHE A 245 -0.29 -8.09 15.07
C PHE A 245 -1.79 -7.78 15.01
N ASN A 246 -2.21 -6.74 15.74
CA ASN A 246 -3.57 -6.20 15.66
C ASN A 246 -3.55 -4.75 15.19
N SER A 247 -4.43 -4.46 14.24
CA SER A 247 -4.63 -3.14 13.66
C SER A 247 -6.07 -2.68 13.90
N ALA A 248 -6.31 -1.87 14.96
CA ALA A 248 -7.67 -1.59 15.44
C ALA A 248 -7.89 -0.29 16.24
N PRO A 249 -8.71 0.68 15.76
CA PRO A 249 -8.97 0.95 14.33
C PRO A 249 -7.69 1.45 13.65
N SER A 250 -7.62 1.36 12.32
CA SER A 250 -6.46 1.75 11.51
C SER A 250 -6.88 2.47 10.24
N GLU A 251 -5.90 3.05 9.54
CA GLU A 251 -6.06 3.53 8.17
C GLU A 251 -4.96 2.99 7.23
N LEU A 252 -3.69 3.01 7.61
CA LEU A 252 -2.53 2.79 6.72
C LEU A 252 -1.48 1.83 7.30
N HIS A 253 -1.91 0.74 7.93
CA HIS A 253 -0.97 -0.28 8.42
C HIS A 253 -0.21 -0.91 7.25
N TYR A 254 1.06 -1.30 7.49
CA TYR A 254 1.85 -2.05 6.51
C TYR A 254 2.68 -3.11 7.20
N VAL A 255 2.43 -4.37 6.84
CA VAL A 255 3.28 -5.50 7.24
C VAL A 255 4.04 -5.96 6.00
N LEU A 256 5.37 -5.90 6.05
CA LEU A 256 6.25 -6.15 4.92
C LEU A 256 7.37 -7.14 5.31
N ASP A 257 7.70 -8.07 4.42
CA ASP A 257 8.89 -8.94 4.52
C ASP A 257 9.04 -9.62 5.90
N SER A 258 7.94 -10.13 6.46
CA SER A 258 7.87 -10.54 7.87
C SER A 258 7.42 -11.99 8.04
N TYR A 259 7.90 -12.61 9.11
CA TYR A 259 7.73 -14.03 9.40
C TYR A 259 7.09 -14.23 10.77
N MET A 260 6.17 -15.17 10.92
CA MET A 260 5.54 -15.41 12.22
C MET A 260 5.04 -16.83 12.43
N THR A 261 5.31 -17.37 13.61
CA THR A 261 4.48 -18.40 14.23
C THR A 261 3.60 -17.72 15.28
N ALA A 262 2.30 -17.64 14.98
CA ALA A 262 1.28 -17.24 15.95
C ALA A 262 0.49 -18.47 16.43
N LEU A 263 0.17 -18.53 17.73
CA LEU A 263 -0.51 -19.67 18.33
C LEU A 263 -2.04 -19.50 18.37
N ASN A 264 -2.55 -18.27 18.30
CA ASN A 264 -3.98 -17.97 18.22
C ASN A 264 -4.32 -17.16 16.97
N LYS A 265 -3.79 -15.93 16.83
CA LYS A 265 -4.04 -15.06 15.68
C LYS A 265 -2.72 -14.48 15.16
N GLY A 266 -2.44 -14.65 13.86
CA GLY A 266 -1.27 -14.05 13.21
C GLY A 266 -1.43 -12.55 13.02
N ILE A 267 -2.25 -12.16 12.05
CA ILE A 267 -2.60 -10.75 11.78
C ILE A 267 -4.13 -10.61 11.88
N GLU A 268 -4.60 -9.63 12.65
CA GLU A 268 -6.00 -9.23 12.69
C GLU A 268 -6.13 -7.75 12.29
N VAL A 269 -6.90 -7.50 11.24
CA VAL A 269 -7.25 -6.16 10.76
C VAL A 269 -8.71 -5.88 11.10
N HIS A 270 -8.93 -4.82 11.87
CA HIS A 270 -10.22 -4.49 12.44
C HIS A 270 -10.50 -2.99 12.27
N VAL A 271 -11.48 -2.66 11.42
CA VAL A 271 -11.84 -1.28 11.05
C VAL A 271 -10.64 -0.52 10.46
N CYS A 272 -10.25 -0.89 9.24
CA CYS A 272 -9.38 -0.06 8.42
C CYS A 272 -10.22 0.91 7.58
N THR A 273 -10.07 2.23 7.78
CA THR A 273 -10.85 3.26 7.05
C THR A 273 -10.09 3.91 5.88
N ASP A 274 -8.91 3.40 5.56
CA ASP A 274 -8.08 3.80 4.42
C ASP A 274 -7.25 2.54 4.03
N ILE A 275 -6.23 2.69 3.19
CA ILE A 275 -5.56 1.53 2.55
C ILE A 275 -4.55 0.85 3.48
N GLY A 276 -4.94 -0.31 4.02
CA GLY A 276 -4.06 -1.28 4.68
C GLY A 276 -3.26 -2.13 3.68
N ARG A 277 -2.04 -2.53 4.06
CA ARG A 277 -1.14 -3.33 3.22
C ARG A 277 -0.50 -4.50 3.98
N ILE A 278 -0.48 -5.66 3.34
CA ILE A 278 0.27 -6.85 3.76
C ILE A 278 1.04 -7.36 2.54
N GLU A 279 2.37 -7.37 2.61
CA GLU A 279 3.25 -7.73 1.48
C GLU A 279 4.38 -8.68 1.90
N ASN A 280 4.58 -9.77 1.16
CA ASN A 280 5.65 -10.75 1.41
C ASN A 280 5.70 -11.21 2.88
N VAL A 281 4.57 -11.69 3.38
CA VAL A 281 4.42 -12.17 4.76
C VAL A 281 4.31 -13.68 4.77
N ARG A 282 4.99 -14.32 5.73
CA ARG A 282 4.96 -15.78 5.92
C ARG A 282 4.46 -16.11 7.32
N ILE A 283 3.36 -16.85 7.39
CA ILE A 283 2.74 -17.31 8.64
C ILE A 283 2.79 -18.83 8.66
N SER A 284 3.63 -19.38 9.55
CA SER A 284 3.89 -20.82 9.61
C SER A 284 4.38 -21.26 10.99
N PRO A 285 4.01 -22.48 11.46
CA PRO A 285 4.57 -23.07 12.67
C PRO A 285 6.09 -23.31 12.61
N GLU A 286 6.70 -23.24 11.43
CA GLU A 286 8.13 -23.52 11.25
C GLU A 286 9.05 -22.48 11.93
N TYR A 287 8.61 -21.23 12.06
CA TYR A 287 9.46 -20.17 12.62
C TYR A 287 9.72 -20.36 14.12
N TRP A 288 8.84 -21.03 14.86
CA TRP A 288 9.15 -21.52 16.20
C TRP A 288 10.05 -22.75 16.15
N ALA A 289 9.62 -23.77 15.39
CA ALA A 289 10.24 -25.10 15.41
C ALA A 289 11.70 -25.08 14.90
N LYS A 290 12.01 -24.21 13.93
CA LYS A 290 13.34 -24.08 13.32
C LYS A 290 14.15 -22.90 13.88
N SER A 291 13.58 -22.13 14.82
CA SER A 291 14.21 -20.91 15.36
C SER A 291 15.63 -21.10 15.88
N GLY A 292 15.98 -22.30 16.34
CA GLY A 292 17.24 -22.57 17.04
C GLY A 292 17.28 -21.95 18.44
N LEU A 293 16.18 -21.37 18.91
CA LEU A 293 16.07 -20.82 20.26
C LEU A 293 15.79 -21.91 21.30
N PRO A 294 16.20 -21.71 22.57
CA PRO A 294 15.92 -22.66 23.63
C PRO A 294 14.43 -23.00 23.75
N GLY A 295 14.10 -24.29 23.88
CA GLY A 295 12.72 -24.73 23.99
C GLY A 295 11.93 -24.77 22.68
N ALA A 296 12.59 -24.60 21.52
CA ALA A 296 11.96 -24.85 20.22
C ALA A 296 11.40 -26.29 20.14
N PRO A 297 10.09 -26.47 19.90
CA PRO A 297 9.44 -27.78 19.81
C PRO A 297 9.63 -28.43 18.44
N SER A 298 9.12 -29.64 18.25
CA SER A 298 9.06 -30.24 16.91
C SER A 298 8.06 -29.51 16.02
N LEU A 299 8.31 -29.47 14.71
CA LEU A 299 7.36 -28.88 13.74
C LEU A 299 5.99 -29.56 13.80
N ALA A 300 5.97 -30.88 14.03
CA ALA A 300 4.74 -31.65 14.13
C ALA A 300 3.87 -31.19 15.32
N ASP A 301 4.47 -30.94 16.48
CA ASP A 301 3.74 -30.52 17.69
C ASP A 301 3.12 -29.13 17.51
N VAL A 302 3.88 -28.17 16.96
CA VAL A 302 3.36 -26.82 16.70
C VAL A 302 2.27 -26.84 15.65
N THR A 303 2.50 -27.58 14.55
CA THR A 303 1.50 -27.70 13.48
C THR A 303 0.21 -28.33 13.99
N ALA A 304 0.29 -29.36 14.83
CA ALA A 304 -0.88 -29.98 15.44
C ALA A 304 -1.69 -28.97 16.27
N TYR A 305 -1.00 -28.14 17.06
CA TYR A 305 -1.65 -27.09 17.84
C TYR A 305 -2.27 -26.00 16.97
N THR A 306 -1.53 -25.45 16.00
CA THR A 306 -2.02 -24.35 15.14
C THR A 306 -3.14 -24.82 14.21
N LYS A 307 -3.14 -26.07 13.75
CA LYS A 307 -4.27 -26.68 13.02
C LYS A 307 -5.54 -26.83 13.85
N ALA A 308 -5.40 -27.01 15.16
CA ALA A 308 -6.54 -27.12 16.06
C ALA A 308 -7.10 -25.75 16.48
N ASN A 309 -6.24 -24.72 16.57
CA ASN A 309 -6.56 -23.49 17.31
C ASN A 309 -6.36 -22.18 16.52
N GLY A 310 -5.41 -22.11 15.59
CA GLY A 310 -4.91 -20.84 15.08
C GLY A 310 -5.59 -20.34 13.80
N THR A 311 -5.68 -19.01 13.67
CA THR A 311 -5.97 -18.30 12.41
C THR A 311 -4.74 -17.54 11.96
N GLY A 312 -4.34 -17.72 10.69
CA GLY A 312 -3.18 -17.00 10.13
C GLY A 312 -3.47 -15.52 9.93
N TYR A 313 -4.40 -15.20 9.03
CA TYR A 313 -4.81 -13.83 8.74
C TYR A 313 -6.33 -13.67 8.87
N GLN A 314 -6.77 -12.65 9.60
CA GLN A 314 -8.16 -12.35 9.89
C GLN A 314 -8.49 -10.90 9.51
N MET A 315 -9.42 -10.72 8.57
CA MET A 315 -9.85 -9.42 8.08
C MET A 315 -11.34 -9.18 8.36
N HIS A 316 -11.61 -8.18 9.20
CA HIS A 316 -12.96 -7.62 9.41
C HIS A 316 -13.22 -6.49 8.41
N ARG A 317 -13.98 -5.45 8.78
CA ARG A 317 -14.17 -4.26 7.94
C ARG A 317 -12.80 -3.63 7.62
N SER A 318 -12.43 -3.67 6.35
CA SER A 318 -11.33 -2.91 5.76
C SER A 318 -11.82 -2.27 4.46
N ASP A 319 -11.60 -0.96 4.35
CA ASP A 319 -11.86 -0.17 3.16
C ASP A 319 -10.58 -0.18 2.32
N TRP A 320 -10.53 -1.02 1.27
CA TRP A 320 -9.39 -1.14 0.35
C TRP A 320 -8.16 -1.88 0.91
N GLU A 321 -8.34 -3.09 1.43
CA GLU A 321 -7.20 -3.89 1.88
C GLU A 321 -6.38 -4.45 0.71
N TYR A 322 -5.06 -4.22 0.73
CA TYR A 322 -4.13 -4.74 -0.26
C TYR A 322 -3.28 -5.86 0.34
N VAL A 323 -3.51 -7.09 -0.09
CA VAL A 323 -2.74 -8.25 0.35
C VAL A 323 -1.98 -8.81 -0.84
N SER A 324 -0.67 -8.96 -0.70
CA SER A 324 0.17 -9.48 -1.76
C SER A 324 1.29 -10.38 -1.26
N ASP A 325 1.55 -11.48 -1.96
CA ASP A 325 2.60 -12.43 -1.57
C ASP A 325 2.46 -12.85 -0.09
N LEU A 326 1.28 -13.34 0.29
CA LEU A 326 1.01 -13.85 1.63
C LEU A 326 1.08 -15.38 1.58
N LEU A 327 1.93 -15.98 2.40
CA LEU A 327 1.96 -17.43 2.62
C LEU A 327 1.41 -17.76 4.01
N VAL A 328 0.38 -18.60 4.09
CA VAL A 328 -0.08 -19.16 5.38
C VAL A 328 -0.05 -20.68 5.31
N SER A 329 0.57 -21.35 6.30
CA SER A 329 0.66 -22.81 6.30
C SER A 329 0.41 -23.45 7.67
N GLY A 330 -0.34 -24.56 7.70
CA GLY A 330 -0.50 -25.38 8.90
C GLY A 330 -1.39 -24.77 10.00
N TYR A 331 -2.39 -23.98 9.64
CA TYR A 331 -3.34 -23.35 10.56
C TYR A 331 -4.75 -23.96 10.47
N LYS A 332 -5.59 -23.76 11.48
CA LYS A 332 -7.02 -24.14 11.41
C LYS A 332 -7.72 -23.37 10.30
N THR A 333 -7.48 -22.07 10.24
CA THR A 333 -7.95 -21.19 9.18
C THR A 333 -6.76 -20.42 8.64
N GLY A 334 -6.51 -20.51 7.33
CA GLY A 334 -5.45 -19.75 6.69
C GLY A 334 -5.79 -18.27 6.64
N VAL A 335 -6.81 -17.95 5.84
CA VAL A 335 -7.37 -16.60 5.69
C VAL A 335 -8.84 -16.59 6.08
N TRP A 336 -9.24 -15.67 6.95
CA TRP A 336 -10.62 -15.44 7.33
C TRP A 336 -11.05 -14.02 6.92
N ILE A 337 -12.19 -13.91 6.26
CA ILE A 337 -12.77 -12.65 5.79
C ILE A 337 -14.20 -12.58 6.29
N GLY A 338 -14.55 -11.52 7.01
CA GLY A 338 -15.90 -11.43 7.56
C GLY A 338 -16.27 -10.09 8.17
N ARG A 339 -17.37 -10.11 8.92
CA ARG A 339 -17.98 -8.89 9.42
C ARG A 339 -17.22 -8.33 10.59
N GLU A 340 -17.33 -7.02 10.74
CA GLU A 340 -17.00 -6.35 11.98
C GLU A 340 -17.87 -6.86 13.13
N PRO A 341 -17.29 -7.25 14.28
CA PRO A 341 -18.07 -7.62 15.45
C PRO A 341 -19.08 -6.51 15.82
N GLY A 342 -20.36 -6.88 15.94
CA GLY A 342 -21.42 -5.96 16.39
C GLY A 342 -22.24 -5.26 15.30
N PHE A 343 -21.86 -5.34 14.02
CA PHE A 343 -22.69 -4.85 12.91
C PHE A 343 -22.36 -5.51 11.56
N ALA A 344 -23.14 -5.18 10.52
CA ALA A 344 -23.14 -5.93 9.24
C ALA A 344 -22.10 -5.45 8.21
N ASP A 345 -21.16 -4.56 8.57
CA ASP A 345 -20.15 -4.11 7.62
C ASP A 345 -19.08 -5.17 7.44
N ALA A 346 -18.66 -5.37 6.19
CA ALA A 346 -17.70 -6.38 5.77
C ALA A 346 -16.65 -5.72 4.84
N PRO A 347 -15.50 -6.37 4.58
CA PRO A 347 -14.42 -5.77 3.80
C PRO A 347 -14.68 -5.75 2.29
N ASN A 348 -13.86 -4.94 1.61
CA ASN A 348 -13.47 -5.09 0.21
C ASN A 348 -11.95 -5.06 0.13
N ALA A 349 -11.39 -5.81 -0.80
CA ALA A 349 -9.96 -6.04 -0.87
C ALA A 349 -9.52 -6.59 -2.22
N GLN A 350 -8.21 -6.46 -2.46
CA GLN A 350 -7.53 -7.18 -3.50
C GLN A 350 -6.39 -8.05 -2.94
N LEU A 351 -6.35 -9.29 -3.41
CA LEU A 351 -5.44 -10.35 -3.01
C LEU A 351 -4.69 -10.83 -4.26
N TYR A 352 -3.36 -10.78 -4.23
CA TYR A 352 -2.48 -11.19 -5.33
C TYR A 352 -1.34 -12.07 -4.81
N GLU A 353 -1.08 -13.24 -5.40
CA GLU A 353 -0.09 -14.19 -4.83
C GLU A 353 -0.39 -14.57 -3.36
N VAL A 354 -1.65 -14.83 -3.02
CA VAL A 354 -2.00 -15.36 -1.70
C VAL A 354 -1.99 -16.88 -1.76
N HIS A 355 -1.13 -17.50 -0.96
CA HIS A 355 -0.85 -18.93 -0.97
C HIS A 355 -1.14 -19.52 0.41
N VAL A 356 -2.12 -20.41 0.47
CA VAL A 356 -2.48 -21.10 1.71
C VAL A 356 -2.26 -22.60 1.54
N ASP A 357 -1.47 -23.19 2.44
CA ASP A 357 -1.10 -24.61 2.36
C ASP A 357 -1.39 -25.41 3.64
N GLY A 358 -2.02 -26.57 3.46
CA GLY A 358 -2.28 -27.52 4.53
C GLY A 358 -3.07 -26.94 5.71
N CYS A 359 -3.89 -25.91 5.49
CA CYS A 359 -4.78 -25.37 6.51
C CYS A 359 -6.08 -26.17 6.58
N GLY A 360 -6.86 -26.02 7.65
CA GLY A 360 -8.23 -26.53 7.71
C GLY A 360 -9.08 -25.84 6.64
N ASN A 361 -9.62 -24.65 6.93
CA ASN A 361 -10.13 -23.80 5.87
C ASN A 361 -8.98 -22.99 5.26
N GLY A 362 -8.70 -23.16 3.97
CA GLY A 362 -7.74 -22.34 3.25
C GLY A 362 -8.15 -20.87 3.26
N LEU A 363 -9.31 -20.59 2.66
CA LEU A 363 -10.01 -19.31 2.74
C LEU A 363 -11.42 -19.52 3.31
N TYR A 364 -11.73 -18.83 4.41
CA TYR A 364 -13.08 -18.77 4.99
C TYR A 364 -13.70 -17.40 4.72
N VAL A 365 -14.81 -17.37 4.00
CA VAL A 365 -15.56 -16.14 3.68
C VAL A 365 -16.88 -16.16 4.44
N GLU A 366 -16.96 -15.35 5.49
CA GLU A 366 -18.19 -15.11 6.24
C GLU A 366 -19.13 -14.17 5.47
N ASP A 367 -18.63 -12.99 5.13
CA ASP A 367 -19.37 -11.93 4.43
C ASP A 367 -18.39 -10.98 3.73
N VAL A 368 -18.89 -10.27 2.71
CA VAL A 368 -18.12 -9.35 1.86
C VAL A 368 -19.04 -8.21 1.46
N ASN A 369 -18.53 -6.97 1.43
CA ASN A 369 -19.37 -5.85 1.02
C ASN A 369 -19.69 -5.88 -0.51
N PRO A 370 -20.58 -5.01 -1.01
CA PRO A 370 -21.01 -5.07 -2.42
C PRO A 370 -19.92 -4.85 -3.49
N TYR A 371 -18.74 -4.35 -3.12
CA TYR A 371 -17.63 -4.09 -4.05
C TYR A 371 -16.82 -5.36 -4.32
N GLY A 372 -16.79 -6.29 -3.37
CA GLY A 372 -16.28 -7.64 -3.54
C GLY A 372 -14.83 -7.85 -3.10
N ILE A 373 -14.35 -9.08 -3.27
CA ILE A 373 -12.94 -9.48 -3.10
C ILE A 373 -12.38 -9.95 -4.43
N LEU A 374 -11.21 -9.42 -4.81
CA LEU A 374 -10.49 -9.73 -6.05
C LEU A 374 -9.28 -10.63 -5.73
N ILE A 375 -9.28 -11.89 -6.18
CA ILE A 375 -8.21 -12.85 -5.89
C ILE A 375 -7.54 -13.32 -7.19
N SER A 376 -6.25 -13.05 -7.36
CA SER A 376 -5.52 -13.34 -8.59
C SER A 376 -4.19 -14.06 -8.36
N ASN A 377 -3.81 -14.94 -9.29
CA ASN A 377 -2.56 -15.72 -9.29
C ASN A 377 -2.19 -16.28 -7.91
N SER A 378 -3.16 -16.93 -7.26
CA SER A 378 -3.11 -17.37 -5.87
C SER A 378 -3.26 -18.89 -5.78
N SER A 379 -3.08 -19.48 -4.59
CA SER A 379 -3.41 -20.89 -4.37
C SER A 379 -4.00 -21.16 -2.99
N PHE A 380 -4.96 -22.08 -2.95
CA PHE A 380 -5.58 -22.53 -1.69
C PHE A 380 -5.58 -24.05 -1.64
N ALA A 381 -4.90 -24.60 -0.64
CA ALA A 381 -4.83 -26.03 -0.38
C ALA A 381 -5.41 -26.37 1.01
N ALA A 382 -6.23 -27.41 1.02
CA ALA A 382 -6.91 -27.94 2.19
C ALA A 382 -6.15 -29.14 2.77
N GLY A 383 -6.30 -29.35 4.08
CA GLY A 383 -6.06 -30.64 4.71
C GLY A 383 -7.06 -31.72 4.28
N GLU A 384 -6.76 -32.98 4.61
CA GLU A 384 -7.68 -34.08 4.38
C GLU A 384 -8.98 -33.87 5.19
N GLY A 385 -10.13 -33.86 4.50
CA GLY A 385 -11.44 -33.61 5.11
C GLY A 385 -11.80 -32.12 5.28
N ASP A 386 -10.93 -31.20 4.88
CA ASP A 386 -11.16 -29.77 5.00
C ASP A 386 -11.45 -29.08 3.64
N ASN A 387 -11.56 -27.75 3.63
CA ASN A 387 -11.96 -26.98 2.45
C ASN A 387 -10.84 -26.06 1.96
N ALA A 388 -10.61 -26.03 0.65
CA ALA A 388 -9.72 -25.04 0.04
C ALA A 388 -10.34 -23.65 0.20
N VAL A 389 -11.65 -23.55 -0.03
CA VAL A 389 -12.45 -22.34 0.22
C VAL A 389 -13.81 -22.73 0.79
N TYR A 390 -14.27 -22.00 1.81
CA TYR A 390 -15.61 -22.14 2.37
C TYR A 390 -16.32 -20.79 2.40
N PHE A 391 -17.50 -20.72 1.77
CA PHE A 391 -18.40 -19.58 1.84
C PHE A 391 -19.54 -19.87 2.81
N TYR A 392 -19.60 -19.08 3.89
CA TYR A 392 -20.64 -19.18 4.90
C TYR A 392 -21.97 -18.59 4.39
N LYS A 393 -23.08 -18.97 5.05
CA LYS A 393 -24.46 -18.57 4.69
C LYS A 393 -24.73 -17.06 4.66
N ASP A 394 -23.86 -16.28 5.28
CA ASP A 394 -24.02 -14.85 5.35
C ASP A 394 -23.60 -14.15 4.06
N PHE A 395 -22.66 -14.73 3.30
CA PHE A 395 -22.19 -14.24 2.02
C PHE A 395 -23.32 -14.09 0.99
N SER A 396 -23.42 -12.90 0.40
CA SER A 396 -24.46 -12.58 -0.59
C SER A 396 -24.03 -11.60 -1.70
N THR A 397 -22.73 -11.38 -1.90
CA THR A 397 -22.21 -10.34 -2.81
C THR A 397 -21.31 -10.92 -3.90
N SER A 398 -20.00 -10.67 -3.91
CA SER A 398 -19.10 -11.04 -5.00
C SER A 398 -17.70 -11.42 -4.50
N VAL A 399 -17.22 -12.59 -4.92
CA VAL A 399 -15.80 -12.97 -4.82
C VAL A 399 -15.36 -13.54 -6.16
N GLN A 400 -14.20 -13.06 -6.63
CA GLN A 400 -13.71 -13.33 -7.98
C GLN A 400 -12.31 -13.95 -7.93
N PHE A 401 -12.13 -15.10 -8.57
CA PHE A 401 -10.86 -15.82 -8.68
C PHE A 401 -10.35 -15.82 -10.13
N ASN A 402 -9.12 -15.35 -10.36
CA ASN A 402 -8.48 -15.38 -11.68
C ASN A 402 -7.10 -16.03 -11.63
N GLY A 403 -6.88 -17.10 -12.40
CA GLY A 403 -5.59 -17.79 -12.43
C GLY A 403 -5.22 -18.48 -11.11
N VAL A 404 -6.22 -18.88 -10.32
CA VAL A 404 -6.04 -19.47 -8.98
C VAL A 404 -6.00 -20.99 -9.05
N ASP A 405 -5.10 -21.61 -8.29
CA ASP A 405 -4.96 -23.07 -8.20
C ASP A 405 -5.55 -23.59 -6.87
N PHE A 406 -6.40 -24.62 -6.96
CA PHE A 406 -7.08 -25.21 -5.80
C PHE A 406 -6.67 -26.67 -5.59
N ASN A 407 -6.33 -27.01 -4.34
CA ASN A 407 -6.09 -28.38 -3.88
C ASN A 407 -7.03 -28.67 -2.70
N GLY A 408 -8.23 -29.14 -2.99
CA GLY A 408 -9.30 -29.34 -2.02
C GLY A 408 -10.64 -28.83 -2.56
N PRO A 409 -11.76 -29.18 -1.90
CA PRO A 409 -13.09 -28.75 -2.33
C PRO A 409 -13.30 -27.26 -2.02
N ILE A 410 -14.09 -26.60 -2.86
CA ILE A 410 -14.73 -25.33 -2.57
C ILE A 410 -16.19 -25.61 -2.22
N VAL A 411 -16.62 -25.15 -1.05
CA VAL A 411 -18.00 -25.34 -0.55
C VAL A 411 -18.66 -23.99 -0.36
N SER A 412 -19.90 -23.84 -0.85
CA SER A 412 -20.67 -22.61 -0.68
C SER A 412 -22.06 -22.86 -0.09
N ASP A 413 -22.29 -22.30 1.09
CA ASP A 413 -23.60 -22.14 1.71
C ASP A 413 -24.15 -20.71 1.55
N GLY A 414 -23.44 -19.84 0.81
CA GLY A 414 -23.81 -18.44 0.61
C GLY A 414 -25.17 -18.28 -0.08
N ARG A 415 -25.93 -17.26 0.32
CA ARG A 415 -27.33 -17.04 -0.13
C ARG A 415 -27.39 -16.65 -1.61
N ASP A 416 -27.15 -15.37 -1.91
CA ASP A 416 -27.39 -14.79 -3.23
C ASP A 416 -26.10 -14.33 -3.95
N GLY A 417 -24.93 -14.63 -3.37
CA GLY A 417 -23.65 -14.15 -3.87
C GLY A 417 -23.26 -14.78 -5.21
N VAL A 418 -22.35 -14.10 -5.92
CA VAL A 418 -21.73 -14.58 -7.16
C VAL A 418 -20.28 -14.95 -6.87
N ILE A 419 -19.93 -16.19 -7.17
CA ILE A 419 -18.56 -16.70 -7.11
C ILE A 419 -18.11 -16.94 -8.54
N SER A 420 -17.14 -16.16 -9.03
CA SER A 420 -16.65 -16.29 -10.40
C SER A 420 -15.23 -16.83 -10.45
N PHE A 421 -14.96 -17.69 -11.42
CA PHE A 421 -13.65 -18.28 -11.67
C PHE A 421 -13.28 -18.11 -13.13
N GLU A 422 -12.07 -17.64 -13.39
CA GLU A 422 -11.51 -17.53 -14.72
C GLU A 422 -10.07 -18.04 -14.75
N SER A 423 -9.72 -18.85 -15.74
CA SER A 423 -8.37 -19.43 -15.88
C SER A 423 -7.84 -20.17 -14.64
N CYS A 424 -8.74 -20.68 -13.78
CA CYS A 424 -8.39 -21.37 -12.55
C CYS A 424 -8.13 -22.87 -12.78
N THR A 425 -7.37 -23.50 -11.87
CA THR A 425 -7.09 -24.93 -11.91
C THR A 425 -7.64 -25.63 -10.68
N PHE A 426 -8.40 -26.71 -10.88
CA PHE A 426 -8.85 -27.61 -9.81
C PHE A 426 -8.04 -28.89 -9.87
N ASN A 427 -7.00 -28.97 -9.02
CA ASN A 427 -6.01 -30.05 -9.05
C ASN A 427 -6.53 -31.31 -8.36
N GLU A 428 -6.87 -31.18 -7.09
CA GLU A 428 -7.30 -32.29 -6.23
C GLU A 428 -8.56 -31.93 -5.47
N TYR A 429 -9.42 -32.91 -5.25
CA TYR A 429 -10.66 -32.82 -4.49
C TYR A 429 -11.19 -34.23 -4.20
N PRO A 430 -11.90 -34.45 -3.07
CA PRO A 430 -12.40 -35.78 -2.70
C PRO A 430 -13.56 -36.21 -3.62
N ASP A 431 -14.70 -35.53 -3.51
CA ASP A 431 -15.92 -35.85 -4.24
C ASP A 431 -16.19 -34.86 -5.37
N TYR A 432 -16.32 -33.57 -5.01
CA TYR A 432 -16.55 -32.48 -5.95
C TYR A 432 -15.53 -31.36 -5.75
N ALA A 433 -15.04 -30.79 -6.86
CA ALA A 433 -14.21 -29.59 -6.80
C ALA A 433 -15.03 -28.38 -6.30
N LEU A 434 -16.25 -28.23 -6.82
CA LEU A 434 -17.21 -27.21 -6.40
C LEU A 434 -18.47 -27.88 -5.85
N LYS A 435 -18.73 -27.71 -4.55
CA LYS A 435 -19.99 -28.08 -3.91
C LYS A 435 -20.78 -26.83 -3.58
N ILE A 436 -21.65 -26.43 -4.50
CA ILE A 436 -22.47 -25.22 -4.37
C ILE A 436 -23.81 -25.64 -3.78
N ASN A 437 -24.02 -25.42 -2.49
CA ASN A 437 -25.30 -25.72 -1.85
C ASN A 437 -26.33 -24.61 -2.14
N SER A 438 -25.86 -23.36 -2.25
CA SER A 438 -26.64 -22.16 -2.54
C SER A 438 -25.79 -21.12 -3.30
N GLY A 439 -26.46 -20.22 -4.05
CA GLY A 439 -25.85 -19.07 -4.71
C GLY A 439 -25.68 -19.17 -6.24
N ASN A 440 -24.74 -18.40 -6.79
CA ASN A 440 -24.48 -18.28 -8.23
C ASN A 440 -23.00 -18.52 -8.53
N VAL A 441 -22.69 -19.27 -9.59
CA VAL A 441 -21.31 -19.59 -10.00
C VAL A 441 -21.06 -19.37 -11.48
N LEU A 442 -19.92 -18.77 -11.81
CA LEU A 442 -19.45 -18.53 -13.19
C LEU A 442 -18.07 -19.18 -13.40
N LEU A 443 -17.89 -19.92 -14.50
CA LEU A 443 -16.65 -20.63 -14.82
C LEU A 443 -16.18 -20.34 -16.25
N SER A 444 -15.01 -19.72 -16.43
CA SER A 444 -14.43 -19.50 -17.76
C SER A 444 -13.03 -20.06 -17.88
N GLN A 445 -12.80 -20.91 -18.88
CA GLN A 445 -11.51 -21.55 -19.16
C GLN A 445 -10.85 -22.19 -17.92
N CYS A 446 -11.65 -22.75 -17.01
CA CYS A 446 -11.15 -23.41 -15.82
C CYS A 446 -10.81 -24.88 -16.10
N ASP A 447 -9.61 -25.31 -15.70
CA ASP A 447 -9.10 -26.66 -15.92
C ASP A 447 -9.35 -27.55 -14.70
N PHE A 448 -9.99 -28.70 -14.92
CA PHE A 448 -10.24 -29.70 -13.88
C PHE A 448 -9.38 -30.91 -14.18
N LYS A 449 -8.50 -31.32 -13.26
CA LYS A 449 -7.55 -32.41 -13.52
C LYS A 449 -8.20 -33.79 -13.54
N LYS A 450 -9.26 -34.02 -12.76
CA LYS A 450 -10.02 -35.27 -12.77
C LYS A 450 -11.15 -35.21 -13.81
N SER A 451 -11.53 -36.36 -14.36
CA SER A 451 -12.59 -36.46 -15.38
C SER A 451 -14.02 -36.39 -14.84
N THR A 452 -14.21 -36.52 -13.53
CA THR A 452 -15.50 -36.55 -12.83
C THR A 452 -15.44 -35.71 -11.56
N GLY A 453 -16.60 -35.40 -10.96
CA GLY A 453 -16.66 -34.65 -9.71
C GLY A 453 -16.34 -33.17 -9.87
N HIS A 454 -16.77 -32.51 -10.96
CA HIS A 454 -16.47 -31.09 -11.13
C HIS A 454 -17.38 -30.22 -10.28
N VAL A 455 -18.70 -30.27 -10.52
CA VAL A 455 -19.66 -29.38 -9.86
C VAL A 455 -20.85 -30.16 -9.32
N TYR A 456 -21.18 -29.95 -8.05
CA TYR A 456 -22.44 -30.34 -7.42
C TYR A 456 -23.28 -29.08 -7.18
N LEU A 457 -24.55 -29.11 -7.59
CA LEU A 457 -25.52 -28.03 -7.35
C LEU A 457 -26.59 -28.53 -6.37
N GLY A 458 -26.66 -27.91 -5.20
CA GLY A 458 -27.69 -28.15 -4.19
C GLY A 458 -29.02 -27.47 -4.51
N ALA A 459 -30.05 -27.79 -3.72
CA ALA A 459 -31.44 -27.40 -3.94
C ALA A 459 -31.65 -25.88 -4.15
N ASP A 460 -30.84 -25.06 -3.47
CA ASP A 460 -30.96 -23.59 -3.43
C ASP A 460 -29.97 -22.89 -4.39
N THR A 461 -29.36 -23.63 -5.32
CA THR A 461 -28.49 -23.02 -6.33
C THR A 461 -29.32 -22.32 -7.42
N HIS A 462 -28.96 -21.09 -7.78
CA HIS A 462 -29.72 -20.26 -8.72
C HIS A 462 -29.13 -20.24 -10.14
N THR A 463 -27.80 -20.18 -10.27
CA THR A 463 -27.16 -20.05 -11.58
C THR A 463 -25.84 -20.80 -11.63
N LEU A 464 -25.62 -21.56 -12.70
CA LEU A 464 -24.29 -22.01 -13.14
C LEU A 464 -24.12 -21.63 -14.61
N LYS A 465 -23.14 -20.76 -14.89
CA LYS A 465 -22.71 -20.50 -16.28
C LYS A 465 -21.26 -20.91 -16.47
N SER A 466 -20.99 -21.60 -17.56
CA SER A 466 -19.65 -22.12 -17.88
C SER A 466 -19.31 -21.98 -19.35
N VAL A 467 -18.11 -21.47 -19.63
CA VAL A 467 -17.52 -21.42 -20.97
C VAL A 467 -16.14 -22.05 -20.96
N ASN A 468 -15.93 -23.05 -21.83
CA ASN A 468 -14.65 -23.74 -22.04
C ASN A 468 -14.01 -24.38 -20.77
N SER A 469 -14.78 -24.58 -19.70
CA SER A 469 -14.31 -25.16 -18.44
C SER A 469 -14.56 -26.68 -18.36
N GLY A 470 -13.81 -27.35 -17.49
CA GLY A 470 -13.93 -28.80 -17.23
C GLY A 470 -12.71 -29.60 -17.72
N TYR A 471 -12.72 -30.91 -17.49
CA TYR A 471 -11.65 -31.80 -17.95
C TYR A 471 -11.63 -31.85 -19.47
N LYS A 472 -10.58 -31.29 -20.09
CA LYS A 472 -10.49 -31.10 -21.54
C LYS A 472 -11.72 -30.33 -22.08
N SER A 473 -12.14 -29.29 -21.36
CA SER A 473 -13.31 -28.44 -21.65
C SER A 473 -14.65 -29.17 -21.70
N LYS A 474 -14.77 -30.28 -20.95
CA LYS A 474 -16.04 -30.98 -20.67
C LYS A 474 -16.35 -30.89 -19.19
N LEU A 475 -17.34 -30.07 -18.83
CA LEU A 475 -17.78 -29.89 -17.45
C LEU A 475 -18.79 -30.98 -17.06
N GLN A 476 -18.54 -31.64 -15.92
CA GLN A 476 -19.44 -32.62 -15.30
C GLN A 476 -20.26 -31.95 -14.19
N ILE A 477 -21.58 -32.05 -14.26
CA ILE A 477 -22.49 -31.38 -13.32
C ILE A 477 -23.43 -32.42 -12.73
N ASP A 478 -23.43 -32.52 -11.41
CA ASP A 478 -24.43 -33.23 -10.63
C ASP A 478 -25.45 -32.23 -10.08
N ASN A 479 -26.61 -32.14 -10.73
CA ASN A 479 -27.59 -31.09 -10.48
C ASN A 479 -28.77 -31.61 -9.65
N HIS A 480 -28.84 -31.17 -8.39
CA HIS A 480 -29.98 -31.39 -7.48
C HIS A 480 -30.74 -30.08 -7.20
N SER A 481 -30.45 -29.01 -7.95
CA SER A 481 -31.18 -27.75 -7.82
C SER A 481 -32.60 -27.88 -8.39
N THR A 482 -33.54 -27.20 -7.74
CA THR A 482 -34.92 -27.12 -8.19
C THR A 482 -35.16 -25.99 -9.19
N ALA A 483 -34.23 -25.04 -9.30
CA ALA A 483 -34.43 -23.79 -10.02
C ALA A 483 -33.19 -23.26 -10.78
N ALA A 484 -32.04 -23.94 -10.72
CA ALA A 484 -30.81 -23.44 -11.31
C ALA A 484 -30.93 -23.24 -12.83
N ASP A 485 -30.59 -22.05 -13.32
CA ASP A 485 -30.30 -21.82 -14.73
C ASP A 485 -28.88 -22.32 -15.02
N VAL A 486 -28.77 -23.37 -15.83
CA VAL A 486 -27.50 -24.04 -16.15
C VAL A 486 -27.16 -23.84 -17.62
N GLU A 487 -26.07 -23.12 -17.87
CA GLU A 487 -25.54 -22.85 -19.21
C GLU A 487 -24.10 -23.37 -19.32
N VAL A 488 -23.84 -24.31 -20.24
CA VAL A 488 -22.49 -24.83 -20.51
C VAL A 488 -22.20 -24.72 -22.00
N ILE A 489 -21.14 -23.98 -22.32
CA ILE A 489 -20.72 -23.71 -23.68
C ILE A 489 -19.26 -24.11 -23.87
N THR A 490 -18.98 -24.76 -24.99
CA THR A 490 -17.62 -25.09 -25.41
C THR A 490 -17.41 -24.67 -26.86
N GLY A 491 -16.30 -24.01 -27.15
CA GLY A 491 -15.96 -23.63 -28.52
C GLY A 491 -14.73 -22.75 -28.59
N LYS A 492 -13.89 -23.01 -29.61
CA LYS A 492 -12.66 -22.25 -29.87
C LYS A 492 -12.89 -20.74 -30.06
N LYS A 493 -14.09 -20.34 -30.51
CA LYS A 493 -14.48 -18.93 -30.69
C LYS A 493 -14.62 -18.15 -29.37
N TYR A 494 -14.75 -18.85 -28.25
CA TYR A 494 -14.85 -18.26 -26.91
C TYR A 494 -13.54 -18.40 -26.12
N ALA A 495 -12.42 -18.72 -26.81
CA ALA A 495 -11.12 -18.81 -26.17
C ALA A 495 -10.46 -17.42 -26.12
N PHE A 496 -9.82 -17.11 -25.00
CA PHE A 496 -9.12 -15.85 -24.77
C PHE A 496 -7.82 -16.05 -23.97
N ASP A 497 -6.93 -15.06 -24.05
CA ASP A 497 -5.64 -15.11 -23.34
C ASP A 497 -5.90 -15.11 -21.82
N PRO A 498 -5.31 -16.04 -21.05
CA PRO A 498 -5.43 -16.06 -19.60
C PRO A 498 -4.66 -14.89 -18.96
N ILE A 499 -4.94 -14.64 -17.68
CA ILE A 499 -4.15 -13.71 -16.86
C ILE A 499 -2.65 -14.03 -16.96
N PRO A 500 -1.78 -13.03 -17.13
CA PRO A 500 -0.34 -13.27 -17.16
C PRO A 500 0.16 -13.76 -15.79
N LYS A 501 1.07 -14.75 -15.84
CA LYS A 501 1.75 -15.31 -14.65
C LYS A 501 3.18 -14.77 -14.54
N ASN A 502 3.80 -14.96 -13.37
CA ASN A 502 5.21 -14.63 -13.10
C ASN A 502 5.54 -13.15 -13.31
N ILE A 503 4.63 -12.27 -12.90
CA ILE A 503 4.83 -10.83 -13.02
C ILE A 503 5.79 -10.39 -11.91
N LYS A 504 6.84 -9.66 -12.29
CA LYS A 504 7.75 -9.07 -11.33
C LYS A 504 7.09 -7.85 -10.70
N THR A 505 6.84 -7.88 -9.39
CA THR A 505 6.16 -6.80 -8.66
C THR A 505 7.14 -5.84 -7.98
N ASN A 506 8.34 -6.30 -7.60
CA ASN A 506 9.41 -5.50 -7.01
C ASN A 506 10.76 -5.68 -7.73
N ILE A 507 11.71 -4.80 -7.46
CA ILE A 507 13.12 -4.99 -7.79
C ILE A 507 13.77 -6.04 -6.88
N ALA A 508 14.80 -6.73 -7.37
CA ALA A 508 15.49 -7.78 -6.60
C ALA A 508 16.49 -7.22 -5.58
N VAL A 509 17.00 -6.00 -5.81
CA VAL A 509 18.00 -5.35 -4.95
C VAL A 509 17.56 -3.91 -4.76
N HIS A 510 17.27 -3.51 -3.52
CA HIS A 510 16.94 -2.12 -3.21
C HIS A 510 18.13 -1.19 -3.50
N PRO A 511 17.87 0.01 -4.05
CA PRO A 511 18.92 0.96 -4.36
C PRO A 511 19.55 1.52 -3.07
N LYS A 512 20.86 1.77 -3.14
CA LYS A 512 21.68 2.39 -2.10
C LYS A 512 22.66 3.38 -2.75
N PRO A 513 23.17 4.38 -2.01
CA PRO A 513 24.28 5.21 -2.51
C PRO A 513 25.58 4.39 -2.66
N ALA A 514 26.55 4.95 -3.36
CA ALA A 514 27.74 4.24 -3.83
C ALA A 514 28.69 3.75 -2.72
N SER A 515 28.60 4.31 -1.51
CA SER A 515 29.38 3.90 -0.34
C SER A 515 28.54 3.97 0.93
N ASP A 516 29.08 3.45 2.03
CA ASP A 516 28.51 3.52 3.39
C ASP A 516 28.90 4.80 4.15
N ASN A 517 29.50 5.78 3.47
CA ASN A 517 29.80 7.09 4.04
C ASN A 517 28.49 7.81 4.41
N VAL A 518 28.48 8.44 5.58
CA VAL A 518 27.36 9.22 6.10
C VAL A 518 27.87 10.58 6.56
N LEU A 519 27.29 11.64 6.00
CA LEU A 519 27.45 12.99 6.52
C LEU A 519 26.16 13.38 7.25
N LYS A 520 26.22 13.53 8.58
CA LYS A 520 25.09 14.06 9.37
C LYS A 520 25.08 15.59 9.27
N ALA A 521 24.05 16.14 8.65
CA ALA A 521 23.97 17.57 8.36
C ALA A 521 23.70 18.40 9.63
N ASP A 522 24.54 19.40 9.85
CA ASP A 522 24.35 20.46 10.85
C ASP A 522 23.94 21.76 10.13
N LEU A 523 22.65 21.85 9.79
CA LEU A 523 22.06 22.99 9.09
C LEU A 523 21.00 23.66 9.97
N ALA A 524 20.78 24.95 9.77
CA ALA A 524 19.74 25.69 10.47
C ALA A 524 18.36 25.08 10.18
N ARG A 525 17.60 24.79 11.24
CA ARG A 525 16.27 24.16 11.14
C ARG A 525 15.38 24.58 12.30
N ALA A 526 14.06 24.50 12.11
CA ALA A 526 13.10 24.60 13.19
C ALA A 526 12.83 23.21 13.81
N THR A 527 12.80 23.13 15.13
CA THR A 527 12.64 21.88 15.91
C THR A 527 11.49 21.93 16.92
N GLY A 528 11.08 20.76 17.42
CA GLY A 528 10.01 20.60 18.40
C GLY A 528 8.59 20.62 17.82
N TYR A 529 7.65 20.09 18.59
CA TYR A 529 6.22 20.01 18.27
C TYR A 529 5.49 21.34 18.50
N ASN A 530 5.91 22.37 17.77
CA ASN A 530 5.38 23.73 17.84
C ASN A 530 5.20 24.29 16.44
N ASN A 531 4.38 25.34 16.29
CA ASN A 531 4.05 25.89 14.96
C ASN A 531 5.14 26.79 14.35
N ASN A 532 6.39 26.73 14.83
CA ASN A 532 7.47 27.56 14.31
C ASN A 532 7.88 27.12 12.90
N ARG A 533 8.21 28.08 12.03
CA ARG A 533 8.76 27.83 10.71
C ARG A 533 10.28 28.09 10.69
N PRO A 534 11.06 27.37 9.87
CA PRO A 534 12.44 27.76 9.60
C PRO A 534 12.48 29.14 8.92
N THR A 535 13.42 29.99 9.31
CA THR A 535 13.52 31.38 8.82
C THR A 535 14.75 31.65 7.97
N ARG A 536 15.69 30.69 7.88
CA ARG A 536 16.92 30.80 7.09
C ARG A 536 16.89 29.75 5.99
N ASP A 537 17.02 30.21 4.75
CA ASP A 537 17.25 29.34 3.60
C ASP A 537 18.62 28.66 3.75
N VAL A 538 18.64 27.33 3.66
CA VAL A 538 19.84 26.49 3.77
C VAL A 538 20.24 25.83 2.45
N SER A 539 19.65 26.25 1.33
CA SER A 539 19.87 25.60 0.03
C SER A 539 21.34 25.53 -0.38
N ALA A 540 22.11 26.60 -0.17
CA ALA A 540 23.53 26.65 -0.54
C ALA A 540 24.40 25.73 0.33
N GLU A 541 24.15 25.70 1.64
CA GLU A 541 24.83 24.80 2.57
C GLU A 541 24.45 23.34 2.34
N LEU A 542 23.18 23.08 2.01
CA LEU A 542 22.69 21.76 1.66
C LEU A 542 23.36 21.24 0.38
N GLN A 543 23.45 22.05 -0.67
CA GLN A 543 24.18 21.69 -1.89
C GLN A 543 25.66 21.42 -1.60
N SER A 544 26.31 22.27 -0.82
CA SER A 544 27.72 22.09 -0.45
C SER A 544 27.96 20.77 0.30
N ALA A 545 27.01 20.36 1.15
CA ALA A 545 27.09 19.09 1.87
C ALA A 545 26.88 17.88 0.93
N LEU A 546 25.97 17.96 -0.03
CA LEU A 546 25.79 16.93 -1.07
C LEU A 546 27.06 16.76 -1.92
N ASP A 547 27.67 17.87 -2.32
CA ASP A 547 28.91 17.88 -3.09
C ASP A 547 30.08 17.30 -2.29
N ALA A 548 30.14 17.55 -0.98
CA ALA A 548 31.14 16.96 -0.09
C ALA A 548 31.01 15.43 0.01
N VAL A 549 29.77 14.90 0.12
CA VAL A 549 29.53 13.45 0.10
C VAL A 549 29.93 12.85 -1.24
N LYS A 550 29.63 13.53 -2.36
CA LYS A 550 30.06 13.11 -3.69
C LYS A 550 31.59 13.07 -3.80
N ALA A 551 32.28 14.11 -3.33
CA ALA A 551 33.74 14.20 -3.36
C ALA A 551 34.42 13.11 -2.51
N ALA A 552 33.73 12.61 -1.48
CA ALA A 552 34.17 11.48 -0.66
C ALA A 552 33.89 10.09 -1.27
N GLY A 553 33.44 10.02 -2.54
CA GLY A 553 33.15 8.77 -3.24
C GLY A 553 31.67 8.37 -3.24
N GLY A 554 30.76 9.28 -2.87
CA GLY A 554 29.34 8.99 -2.69
C GLY A 554 29.01 8.58 -1.26
N GLY A 555 27.73 8.31 -0.98
CA GLY A 555 27.23 8.02 0.37
C GLY A 555 25.90 8.71 0.66
N THR A 556 25.53 8.78 1.94
CA THR A 556 24.28 9.42 2.40
C THR A 556 24.56 10.78 3.05
N LEU A 557 23.86 11.82 2.61
CA LEU A 557 23.67 13.03 3.40
C LEU A 557 22.43 12.83 4.27
N TYR A 558 22.63 12.65 5.58
CA TYR A 558 21.55 12.45 6.55
C TYR A 558 21.10 13.77 7.16
N LEU A 559 19.82 14.10 6.99
CA LEU A 559 19.13 15.23 7.62
C LEU A 559 18.37 14.74 8.86
N PRO A 560 18.81 15.10 10.07
CA PRO A 560 18.09 14.72 11.29
C PRO A 560 16.71 15.39 11.36
N ALA A 561 15.84 14.87 12.22
CA ALA A 561 14.49 15.40 12.40
C ALA A 561 14.46 16.93 12.63
N GLY A 562 13.51 17.59 11.96
CA GLY A 562 13.38 19.03 11.92
C GLY A 562 12.95 19.55 10.55
N ARG A 563 12.66 20.85 10.49
CA ARG A 563 12.14 21.52 9.29
C ARG A 563 13.19 22.49 8.74
N TYR A 564 13.58 22.27 7.50
CA TYR A 564 14.61 23.03 6.80
C TYR A 564 13.96 23.88 5.71
N LEU A 565 14.35 25.15 5.58
CA LEU A 565 13.89 26.00 4.48
C LEU A 565 14.84 25.84 3.30
N VAL A 566 14.34 25.41 2.15
CA VAL A 566 15.08 25.22 0.90
C VAL A 566 14.36 26.00 -0.19
N ASP A 567 14.79 27.24 -0.41
CA ASP A 567 14.15 28.17 -1.36
C ASP A 567 14.88 28.26 -2.71
N GLN A 568 15.92 27.46 -2.92
CA GLN A 568 16.61 27.31 -4.21
C GLN A 568 16.71 25.83 -4.62
N PRO A 569 16.69 25.53 -5.93
CA PRO A 569 16.88 24.17 -6.42
C PRO A 569 18.21 23.57 -5.97
N ILE A 570 18.19 22.28 -5.61
CA ILE A 570 19.37 21.49 -5.28
C ILE A 570 19.50 20.29 -6.23
N LYS A 571 20.74 19.85 -6.44
CA LYS A 571 21.07 18.68 -7.24
C LYS A 571 21.70 17.61 -6.35
N VAL A 572 21.10 16.43 -6.32
CA VAL A 572 21.65 15.25 -5.65
C VAL A 572 22.57 14.51 -6.64
N PRO A 573 23.90 14.48 -6.42
CA PRO A 573 24.83 13.91 -7.38
C PRO A 573 24.72 12.40 -7.52
N ALA A 574 25.21 11.86 -8.64
CA ALA A 574 25.23 10.42 -8.88
C ALA A 574 25.94 9.65 -7.75
N GLY A 575 25.32 8.57 -7.25
CA GLY A 575 25.85 7.77 -6.14
C GLY A 575 25.67 8.38 -4.75
N VAL A 576 24.92 9.48 -4.63
CA VAL A 576 24.56 10.13 -3.35
C VAL A 576 23.07 9.91 -3.04
N GLU A 577 22.76 9.74 -1.75
CA GLU A 577 21.39 9.72 -1.22
C GLU A 577 21.16 10.93 -0.30
N LEU A 578 20.07 11.68 -0.52
CA LEU A 578 19.55 12.63 0.44
C LEU A 578 18.53 11.92 1.34
N ARG A 579 18.83 11.74 2.63
CA ARG A 579 18.01 10.94 3.54
C ARG A 579 17.53 11.72 4.75
N GLY A 580 16.26 11.57 5.09
CA GLY A 580 15.66 12.06 6.33
C GLY A 580 15.47 10.94 7.37
N SER A 581 14.74 11.26 8.43
CA SER A 581 14.60 10.43 9.63
C SER A 581 13.60 9.27 9.53
N TRP A 582 13.13 8.94 8.32
CA TRP A 582 12.11 7.91 8.09
C TRP A 582 12.68 6.73 7.30
N ASP A 583 12.77 5.57 7.97
CA ASP A 583 13.12 4.28 7.37
C ASP A 583 11.91 3.54 6.82
N VAL A 584 10.72 3.96 7.25
CA VAL A 584 9.42 3.42 6.88
C VAL A 584 8.55 4.49 6.24
N GLN A 585 7.46 4.08 5.61
CA GLN A 585 6.49 4.99 5.06
C GLN A 585 5.77 5.81 6.13
N HIS A 586 5.41 7.05 5.79
CA HIS A 586 4.92 8.00 6.78
C HIS A 586 3.84 8.94 6.26
N HIS A 587 2.99 9.37 7.19
CA HIS A 587 1.95 10.36 6.99
C HIS A 587 2.38 11.73 7.55
N THR A 588 1.77 12.82 7.07
CA THR A 588 2.03 14.18 7.56
C THR A 588 1.65 14.39 9.02
N GLN A 589 0.83 13.52 9.62
CA GLN A 589 0.45 13.59 11.05
C GLN A 589 1.60 13.25 12.01
N SER A 590 2.78 12.87 11.50
CA SER A 590 3.93 12.54 12.34
C SER A 590 5.09 13.52 12.16
N GLY A 591 5.85 13.73 13.23
CA GLY A 591 7.10 14.52 13.18
C GLY A 591 8.18 13.83 12.34
N GLY A 592 9.29 14.50 12.07
CA GLY A 592 10.43 13.92 11.35
C GLY A 592 11.17 14.97 10.54
N THR A 593 11.87 14.54 9.49
CA THR A 593 12.58 15.44 8.57
C THR A 593 11.63 16.02 7.52
N ALA A 594 11.62 17.35 7.40
CA ALA A 594 10.85 18.05 6.39
C ALA A 594 11.65 19.15 5.67
N LEU A 595 11.46 19.26 4.35
CA LEU A 595 11.94 20.38 3.55
C LEU A 595 10.75 21.28 3.20
N PHE A 596 10.80 22.52 3.67
CA PHE A 596 9.84 23.57 3.36
C PHE A 596 10.42 24.43 2.25
N THR A 597 9.55 24.88 1.35
CA THR A 597 9.98 25.75 0.25
C THR A 597 8.92 26.81 -0.07
N ASN A 598 9.40 27.97 -0.48
CA ASN A 598 8.65 29.01 -1.18
C ASN A 598 9.06 29.10 -2.66
N TYR A 599 10.01 28.27 -3.12
CA TYR A 599 10.51 28.31 -4.48
C TYR A 599 9.39 28.00 -5.47
N ASP A 600 9.12 28.95 -6.37
CA ASP A 600 8.06 28.86 -7.37
C ASP A 600 8.58 28.81 -8.81
N GLY A 601 9.88 28.53 -8.97
CA GLY A 601 10.55 28.51 -10.26
C GLY A 601 11.29 29.80 -10.62
N GLY A 602 11.22 30.83 -9.76
CA GLY A 602 11.86 32.13 -10.00
C GLY A 602 11.32 32.80 -11.26
N ALA A 603 12.18 33.44 -12.04
CA ALA A 603 11.76 34.17 -13.25
C ALA A 603 11.10 33.28 -14.32
N ALA A 604 11.38 31.98 -14.33
CA ALA A 604 10.80 31.02 -15.27
C ALA A 604 9.45 30.44 -14.80
N GLY A 605 9.02 30.74 -13.56
CA GLY A 605 7.78 30.23 -12.98
C GLY A 605 7.66 28.72 -13.10
N GLU A 606 6.50 28.21 -13.52
CA GLU A 606 6.25 26.76 -13.63
C GLU A 606 7.18 25.99 -14.60
N SER A 607 7.92 26.71 -15.45
CA SER A 607 8.93 26.17 -16.38
C SER A 607 10.36 26.23 -15.83
N GLY A 608 10.55 26.70 -14.59
CA GLY A 608 11.82 26.69 -13.90
C GLY A 608 12.30 25.28 -13.55
N ALA A 609 13.51 25.19 -13.00
CA ALA A 609 14.07 23.92 -12.55
C ALA A 609 13.20 23.30 -11.44
N SER A 610 13.16 21.97 -11.38
CA SER A 610 12.54 21.28 -10.25
C SER A 610 13.34 21.52 -8.96
N LEU A 611 12.66 21.54 -7.81
CA LEU A 611 13.29 21.86 -6.53
C LEU A 611 14.44 20.87 -6.20
N ILE A 612 14.20 19.58 -6.39
CA ILE A 612 15.20 18.52 -6.16
C ILE A 612 15.45 17.79 -7.47
N GLN A 613 16.69 17.80 -7.93
CA GLN A 613 17.11 17.15 -9.18
C GLN A 613 18.02 15.97 -8.87
N LEU A 614 17.61 14.76 -9.26
CA LEU A 614 18.34 13.51 -9.01
C LEU A 614 19.15 13.13 -10.26
N GLU A 615 20.48 13.13 -10.16
CA GLU A 615 21.34 12.56 -11.21
C GLU A 615 21.18 11.04 -11.31
N ALA A 616 21.75 10.43 -12.36
CA ALA A 616 21.72 8.98 -12.55
C ALA A 616 22.20 8.22 -11.29
N GLY A 617 21.39 7.27 -10.81
CA GLY A 617 21.68 6.49 -9.60
C GLY A 617 21.67 7.28 -8.28
N ALA A 618 21.23 8.54 -8.29
CA ALA A 618 21.00 9.32 -7.06
C ALA A 618 19.62 8.99 -6.47
N GLY A 619 19.45 9.27 -5.18
CA GLY A 619 18.15 9.08 -4.56
C GLY A 619 17.81 9.98 -3.39
N ILE A 620 16.54 9.90 -3.01
CA ILE A 620 15.97 10.60 -1.87
C ILE A 620 15.15 9.61 -1.05
N ARG A 621 15.30 9.67 0.28
CA ARG A 621 14.61 8.76 1.20
C ARG A 621 14.09 9.45 2.45
N GLY A 622 12.87 9.12 2.86
CA GLY A 622 12.42 9.38 4.23
C GLY A 622 12.22 10.86 4.58
N ILE A 623 11.68 11.63 3.64
CA ILE A 623 11.56 13.10 3.75
C ILE A 623 10.12 13.54 3.44
N THR A 624 9.63 14.51 4.21
CA THR A 624 8.42 15.26 3.86
C THR A 624 8.76 16.55 3.12
N LEU A 625 8.05 16.87 2.04
CA LEU A 625 8.16 18.13 1.31
C LEU A 625 6.89 18.98 1.52
N ALA A 626 7.04 20.30 1.65
CA ALA A 626 5.89 21.21 1.73
C ALA A 626 6.15 22.55 1.02
N GLN A 627 5.27 22.88 0.06
CA GLN A 627 5.22 24.19 -0.58
C GLN A 627 4.42 25.16 0.31
N LEU A 628 5.12 26.05 1.03
CA LEU A 628 4.49 26.93 2.02
C LEU A 628 3.58 28.00 1.40
N ASN A 629 3.93 28.46 0.20
CA ASN A 629 3.27 29.56 -0.49
C ASN A 629 2.26 29.13 -1.56
N ILE A 630 1.80 27.87 -1.51
CA ILE A 630 0.92 27.28 -2.53
C ILE A 630 -0.45 27.96 -2.60
N ALA A 631 -0.95 28.44 -1.46
CA ALA A 631 -2.25 29.09 -1.31
C ALA A 631 -2.16 30.34 -0.40
N SER A 632 -1.05 31.07 -0.50
CA SER A 632 -0.83 32.37 0.14
C SER A 632 -0.36 33.41 -0.89
N ASP A 633 -0.12 34.65 -0.44
CA ASP A 633 0.45 35.72 -1.27
C ASP A 633 -0.36 36.00 -2.55
N GLY A 634 -1.69 36.08 -2.39
CA GLY A 634 -2.64 36.28 -3.48
C GLY A 634 -3.17 35.00 -4.14
N PHE A 635 -2.59 33.84 -3.81
CA PHE A 635 -3.11 32.53 -4.23
C PHE A 635 -4.07 31.97 -3.17
N THR A 636 -4.96 31.06 -3.59
CA THR A 636 -5.99 30.46 -2.74
C THR A 636 -6.14 28.97 -3.04
N ALA A 637 -6.92 28.23 -2.24
CA ALA A 637 -7.22 26.83 -2.54
C ALA A 637 -7.96 26.62 -3.88
N ALA A 638 -8.72 27.63 -4.34
CA ALA A 638 -9.42 27.59 -5.63
C ALA A 638 -8.53 28.01 -6.80
N ASN A 639 -7.47 28.79 -6.54
CA ASN A 639 -6.48 29.22 -7.52
C ASN A 639 -5.08 29.12 -6.89
N PRO A 640 -4.54 27.89 -6.73
CA PRO A 640 -3.25 27.68 -6.12
C PRO A 640 -2.13 28.05 -7.09
N ARG A 641 -1.00 28.45 -6.51
CA ARG A 641 0.22 28.80 -7.23
C ARG A 641 0.64 27.66 -8.16
N LYS A 642 1.10 28.02 -9.36
CA LYS A 642 1.74 27.09 -10.29
C LYS A 642 3.24 27.09 -10.03
N THR A 643 3.84 25.92 -9.87
CA THR A 643 5.27 25.79 -9.55
C THR A 643 5.89 24.68 -10.40
N PRO A 644 7.22 24.56 -10.50
CA PRO A 644 7.87 23.38 -11.06
C PRO A 644 7.54 22.10 -10.27
N PHE A 645 8.04 20.95 -10.75
CA PHE A 645 7.97 19.71 -9.99
C PHE A 645 8.84 19.80 -8.73
N MET A 646 8.39 19.13 -7.66
CA MET A 646 9.15 19.04 -6.42
C MET A 646 10.40 18.17 -6.61
N ILE A 647 10.29 17.07 -7.37
CA ILE A 647 11.39 16.14 -7.65
C ILE A 647 11.46 15.87 -9.16
N GLN A 648 12.67 15.83 -9.72
CA GLN A 648 12.92 15.41 -11.10
C GLN A 648 14.06 14.41 -11.17
N GLY A 649 13.85 13.31 -11.90
CA GLY A 649 14.93 12.41 -12.33
C GLY A 649 15.63 12.94 -13.58
N GLN A 650 16.96 12.99 -13.58
CA GLN A 650 17.78 13.46 -14.70
C GLN A 650 18.63 12.34 -15.33
N GLY A 651 18.33 11.08 -15.01
CA GLY A 651 19.01 9.93 -15.57
C GLY A 651 18.46 8.60 -15.07
N PRO A 652 19.03 7.48 -15.54
CA PRO A 652 18.56 6.15 -15.19
C PRO A 652 18.80 5.81 -13.71
N LYS A 653 18.02 4.85 -13.20
CA LYS A 653 18.17 4.26 -11.86
C LYS A 653 18.06 5.25 -10.69
N VAL A 654 17.40 6.39 -10.90
CA VAL A 654 17.01 7.27 -9.79
C VAL A 654 16.03 6.57 -8.86
N TYR A 655 16.06 6.89 -7.57
CA TYR A 655 15.13 6.29 -6.61
C TYR A 655 14.55 7.29 -5.60
N ILE A 656 13.27 7.10 -5.29
CA ILE A 656 12.48 7.91 -4.36
C ILE A 656 11.76 6.94 -3.42
N ILE A 657 12.12 6.93 -2.14
CA ILE A 657 11.63 5.94 -1.17
C ILE A 657 11.07 6.64 0.07
N ASN A 658 9.86 6.31 0.52
CA ASN A 658 9.24 6.90 1.72
C ASN A 658 9.27 8.44 1.68
N VAL A 659 8.74 9.02 0.61
CA VAL A 659 8.67 10.49 0.46
C VAL A 659 7.22 10.92 0.53
N THR A 660 6.95 11.98 1.29
CA THR A 660 5.60 12.52 1.44
C THR A 660 5.57 13.98 1.00
N ILE A 661 4.64 14.36 0.13
CA ILE A 661 4.40 15.75 -0.27
C ILE A 661 3.18 16.24 0.50
N ALA A 662 3.39 16.94 1.62
CA ALA A 662 2.29 17.44 2.44
C ALA A 662 1.31 18.30 1.62
N VAL A 663 1.88 19.19 0.80
CA VAL A 663 1.20 19.85 -0.32
C VAL A 663 2.24 20.41 -1.28
N GLY A 664 1.98 20.30 -2.58
CA GLY A 664 2.79 20.88 -3.65
C GLY A 664 2.05 20.84 -5.00
N ASP A 665 2.43 21.67 -5.97
CA ASP A 665 1.70 21.72 -7.25
C ASP A 665 1.89 20.43 -8.07
N LYS A 666 3.15 20.05 -8.30
CA LYS A 666 3.54 18.90 -9.12
C LYS A 666 4.57 18.05 -8.36
N GLY A 667 4.35 16.74 -8.28
CA GLY A 667 5.12 15.81 -7.44
C GLY A 667 6.46 15.41 -8.05
N ILE A 668 6.45 14.37 -8.87
CA ILE A 668 7.65 13.76 -9.46
C ILE A 668 7.60 13.80 -10.99
N ASP A 669 8.67 14.32 -11.58
CA ASP A 669 8.94 14.29 -13.01
C ASP A 669 10.00 13.23 -13.35
N LEU A 670 9.57 12.17 -14.01
CA LEU A 670 10.37 11.11 -14.62
C LEU A 670 10.13 11.07 -16.15
N ALA A 671 9.57 12.14 -16.71
CA ALA A 671 9.19 12.24 -18.12
C ALA A 671 10.11 13.15 -18.93
N SER A 672 10.79 14.11 -18.29
CA SER A 672 11.69 15.04 -18.99
C SER A 672 13.02 14.40 -19.45
N TYR A 673 13.41 13.26 -18.87
CA TYR A 673 14.66 12.54 -19.17
C TYR A 673 14.41 11.04 -19.26
N ASP A 674 15.30 10.31 -19.92
CA ASP A 674 15.33 8.85 -19.82
C ASP A 674 15.72 8.43 -18.39
N THR A 675 14.73 7.96 -17.65
CA THR A 675 14.84 7.48 -16.27
C THR A 675 14.71 5.96 -16.19
N SER A 676 15.20 5.23 -17.21
CA SER A 676 15.17 3.77 -17.25
C SER A 676 15.64 3.13 -15.95
N GLY A 677 14.86 2.18 -15.45
CA GLY A 677 15.08 1.53 -14.16
C GLY A 677 14.83 2.40 -12.93
N HIS A 678 14.06 3.50 -13.04
CA HIS A 678 13.64 4.28 -11.87
C HIS A 678 12.87 3.42 -10.86
N TYR A 679 12.97 3.79 -9.59
CA TYR A 679 12.29 3.10 -8.50
C TYR A 679 11.60 4.12 -7.57
N VAL A 680 10.28 4.12 -7.56
CA VAL A 680 9.48 4.88 -6.60
C VAL A 680 8.75 3.90 -5.70
N ASP A 681 9.02 3.96 -4.40
CA ASP A 681 8.34 3.13 -3.40
C ASP A 681 7.82 4.01 -2.28
N TYR A 682 6.50 4.05 -2.17
CA TYR A 682 5.75 4.90 -1.27
C TYR A 682 6.01 6.41 -1.47
N LEU A 683 5.32 6.99 -2.46
CA LEU A 683 5.03 8.42 -2.48
C LEU A 683 3.67 8.66 -1.80
N GLY A 684 3.67 9.43 -0.71
CA GLY A 684 2.46 9.91 -0.04
C GLY A 684 2.16 11.38 -0.37
N GLY A 685 0.89 11.82 -0.30
CA GLY A 685 0.60 13.25 -0.15
C GLY A 685 -0.42 13.89 -1.09
N VAL A 686 -0.30 15.21 -1.27
CA VAL A 686 -1.23 16.05 -2.03
C VAL A 686 -0.53 16.87 -3.15
N PRO A 687 -0.17 16.23 -4.26
CA PRO A 687 0.13 16.93 -5.51
C PRO A 687 -1.16 17.48 -6.14
N LEU A 688 -1.15 18.75 -6.57
CA LEU A 688 -2.37 19.43 -7.02
C LEU A 688 -2.73 19.19 -8.49
N ARG A 689 -1.74 19.16 -9.38
CA ARG A 689 -1.93 19.03 -10.83
C ARG A 689 -1.26 17.79 -11.42
N ALA A 690 -0.15 17.35 -10.83
CA ALA A 690 0.59 16.18 -11.30
C ALA A 690 1.14 15.37 -10.12
N GLY A 691 0.82 14.08 -10.03
CA GLY A 691 1.43 13.18 -9.04
C GLY A 691 2.81 12.70 -9.51
N ILE A 692 2.83 11.61 -10.29
CA ILE A 692 4.06 11.07 -10.91
C ILE A 692 3.86 11.00 -12.42
N TRP A 693 4.75 11.63 -13.17
CA TRP A 693 4.74 11.60 -14.63
C TRP A 693 5.97 10.87 -15.15
N VAL A 694 5.78 9.86 -16.00
CA VAL A 694 6.85 9.03 -16.57
C VAL A 694 6.79 9.07 -18.10
N GLY A 695 7.95 9.16 -18.74
CA GLY A 695 8.08 9.31 -20.19
C GLY A 695 9.55 9.34 -20.61
N GLY A 696 9.87 10.09 -21.66
CA GLY A 696 11.25 10.31 -22.07
C GLY A 696 11.95 9.07 -22.62
N GLY A 697 11.21 8.00 -22.92
CA GLY A 697 11.73 6.71 -23.37
C GLY A 697 12.09 5.74 -22.24
N ALA A 698 11.66 6.00 -21.00
CA ALA A 698 12.00 5.19 -19.84
C ALA A 698 11.58 3.71 -19.99
N GLU A 699 12.49 2.81 -19.62
CA GLU A 699 12.25 1.37 -19.66
C GLU A 699 12.48 0.70 -18.30
N GLY A 700 11.59 -0.25 -17.95
CA GLY A 700 11.79 -1.16 -16.82
C GLY A 700 11.70 -0.51 -15.43
N GLY A 701 10.99 0.61 -15.30
CA GLY A 701 10.78 1.30 -14.03
C GLY A 701 9.67 0.69 -13.18
N PHE A 702 9.70 1.01 -11.88
CA PHE A 702 8.73 0.56 -10.87
C PHE A 702 8.17 1.75 -10.10
N ILE A 703 6.85 1.75 -9.91
CA ILE A 703 6.13 2.62 -8.97
C ILE A 703 5.28 1.75 -8.06
N ARG A 704 5.56 1.77 -6.76
CA ARG A 704 4.95 0.87 -5.78
C ARG A 704 4.39 1.61 -4.58
N ASN A 705 3.32 1.08 -4.01
CA ASN A 705 2.77 1.46 -2.70
C ASN A 705 2.46 2.97 -2.55
N MET A 706 2.22 3.69 -3.65
CA MET A 706 1.87 5.12 -3.63
C MET A 706 0.52 5.34 -2.97
N GLN A 707 0.38 6.47 -2.28
CA GLN A 707 -0.87 6.93 -1.70
C GLN A 707 -1.06 8.44 -1.85
N LEU A 708 -1.85 8.84 -2.84
CA LEU A 708 -2.25 10.23 -3.02
C LEU A 708 -3.64 10.45 -2.44
N ASN A 709 -3.71 11.19 -1.33
CA ASN A 709 -4.97 11.48 -0.65
C ASN A 709 -4.96 12.92 -0.11
N PRO A 710 -5.91 13.79 -0.50
CA PRO A 710 -5.97 15.19 -0.08
C PRO A 710 -5.99 15.42 1.44
N HIS A 711 -6.33 14.42 2.26
CA HIS A 711 -6.30 14.56 3.70
C HIS A 711 -4.88 14.80 4.27
N TYR A 712 -3.82 14.36 3.57
CA TYR A 712 -2.42 14.61 3.95
C TYR A 712 -2.11 16.12 4.12
N GLY A 713 -2.76 17.00 3.36
CA GLY A 713 -2.56 18.46 3.44
C GLY A 713 -3.35 19.16 4.56
N SER A 714 -4.28 18.44 5.19
CA SER A 714 -5.20 18.99 6.19
C SER A 714 -5.05 18.36 7.57
N ARG A 715 -4.58 17.12 7.64
CA ARG A 715 -4.23 16.40 8.86
C ARG A 715 -2.74 16.62 9.12
N LEU A 716 -2.42 17.35 10.19
CA LEU A 716 -1.08 17.87 10.46
C LEU A 716 -0.52 17.27 11.74
N PRO A 717 0.81 17.28 11.93
CA PRO A 717 1.39 16.70 13.12
C PRO A 717 1.10 17.56 14.35
N GLU A 718 1.40 17.03 15.53
CA GLU A 718 1.22 17.74 16.80
C GLU A 718 1.83 19.16 16.77
N GLY A 719 1.05 20.14 17.24
CA GLY A 719 1.43 21.55 17.20
C GLY A 719 1.47 22.18 15.80
N GLY A 720 1.01 21.47 14.77
CA GLY A 720 0.97 21.90 13.36
C GLY A 720 2.33 21.95 12.66
N GLN A 721 3.41 22.07 13.42
CA GLN A 721 4.81 22.10 12.97
C GLN A 721 5.11 23.10 11.85
N GLY A 722 4.34 24.18 11.71
CA GLY A 722 4.57 25.20 10.69
C GLY A 722 4.11 24.81 9.28
N TYR A 723 3.57 23.60 9.09
CA TYR A 723 2.97 23.17 7.84
C TYR A 723 1.78 24.06 7.43
N PRO A 724 1.56 24.30 6.13
CA PRO A 724 0.34 24.93 5.67
C PRO A 724 -0.84 23.97 5.88
N ARG A 725 -1.90 24.42 6.56
CA ARG A 725 -3.15 23.66 6.66
C ARG A 725 -4.05 24.04 5.49
N VAL A 726 -4.18 23.15 4.51
CA VAL A 726 -4.93 23.42 3.28
C VAL A 726 -5.84 22.25 2.92
N SER A 727 -7.08 22.54 2.52
CA SER A 727 -8.04 21.54 2.03
C SER A 727 -8.18 21.67 0.52
N MET A 728 -7.47 20.83 -0.22
CA MET A 728 -7.31 20.97 -1.68
C MET A 728 -8.21 20.04 -2.50
N MET A 729 -9.03 19.20 -1.85
CA MET A 729 -9.85 18.14 -2.48
C MET A 729 -10.56 18.60 -3.77
N ARG A 730 -11.34 19.70 -3.71
CA ARG A 730 -12.08 20.20 -4.88
C ARG A 730 -11.17 20.60 -6.03
N PHE A 731 -10.01 21.20 -5.73
CA PHE A 731 -9.08 21.61 -6.76
C PHE A 731 -8.45 20.39 -7.42
N VAL A 732 -7.98 19.41 -6.62
CA VAL A 732 -7.36 18.17 -7.12
C VAL A 732 -8.35 17.40 -8.00
N GLN A 733 -9.61 17.27 -7.58
CA GLN A 733 -10.66 16.57 -8.34
C GLN A 733 -10.95 17.17 -9.71
N SER A 734 -10.67 18.47 -9.91
CA SER A 734 -10.91 19.16 -11.17
C SER A 734 -9.65 19.45 -11.99
N ASN A 735 -8.45 19.17 -11.47
CA ASN A 735 -7.20 19.58 -12.15
C ASN A 735 -6.09 18.53 -12.13
N CYS A 736 -6.16 17.49 -11.29
CA CYS A 736 -5.06 16.56 -11.12
C CYS A 736 -5.09 15.41 -12.13
N SER A 737 -3.94 15.17 -12.78
CA SER A 737 -3.59 13.90 -13.42
C SER A 737 -2.58 13.19 -12.51
N ALA A 738 -3.06 12.22 -11.74
CA ALA A 738 -2.31 11.66 -10.62
C ALA A 738 -1.12 10.82 -11.09
N LEU A 739 -1.38 9.81 -11.93
CA LEU A 739 -0.33 9.04 -12.60
C LEU A 739 -0.42 9.27 -14.12
N LYS A 740 0.69 9.69 -14.72
CA LYS A 740 0.76 9.92 -16.17
C LYS A 740 1.89 9.12 -16.81
N PHE A 741 1.59 8.42 -17.88
CA PHE A 741 2.55 7.62 -18.63
C PHE A 741 2.55 7.99 -20.10
N ALA A 742 3.72 8.36 -20.60
CA ALA A 742 3.96 8.72 -21.98
C ALA A 742 4.84 7.67 -22.70
N ASP A 743 6.01 8.02 -23.23
CA ASP A 743 6.90 7.04 -23.90
C ASP A 743 7.60 6.17 -22.85
N VAL A 744 6.99 5.01 -22.57
CA VAL A 744 7.46 4.05 -21.57
C VAL A 744 7.40 2.61 -22.10
N LYS A 745 8.32 1.78 -21.64
CA LYS A 745 8.38 0.34 -21.98
C LYS A 745 8.60 -0.50 -20.74
N ASN A 746 7.88 -1.62 -20.63
CA ASN A 746 8.05 -2.58 -19.55
C ASN A 746 7.91 -1.92 -18.16
N GLN A 747 7.06 -0.90 -18.03
CA GLN A 747 6.77 -0.22 -16.78
C GLN A 747 5.90 -1.11 -15.89
N THR A 748 6.17 -1.13 -14.59
CA THR A 748 5.34 -1.83 -13.59
C THR A 748 4.83 -0.86 -12.53
N ILE A 749 3.54 -0.98 -12.22
CA ILE A 749 2.84 -0.24 -11.16
C ILE A 749 2.21 -1.27 -10.21
N PHE A 750 2.47 -1.16 -8.91
CA PHE A 750 2.06 -2.17 -7.92
C PHE A 750 1.49 -1.56 -6.62
N ASN A 751 0.28 -1.95 -6.20
CA ASN A 751 -0.35 -1.57 -4.91
C ASN A 751 -0.50 -0.05 -4.68
N ASN A 752 -0.93 0.68 -5.71
CA ASN A 752 -1.01 2.15 -5.70
C ASN A 752 -2.44 2.65 -5.54
N PHE A 753 -2.62 3.72 -4.77
CA PHE A 753 -3.92 4.34 -4.53
C PHE A 753 -3.92 5.85 -4.81
N VAL A 754 -5.00 6.31 -5.46
CA VAL A 754 -5.27 7.72 -5.76
C VAL A 754 -6.68 8.05 -5.31
N TYR A 755 -6.85 9.12 -4.53
CA TYR A 755 -8.15 9.68 -4.18
C TYR A 755 -8.34 11.11 -4.73
N GLY A 756 -9.42 11.30 -5.48
CA GLY A 756 -9.93 12.63 -5.82
C GLY A 756 -9.15 13.37 -6.90
N SER A 757 -9.00 12.79 -8.09
CA SER A 757 -8.34 13.41 -9.26
C SER A 757 -9.24 13.45 -10.50
N VAL A 758 -8.86 14.20 -11.54
CA VAL A 758 -9.56 14.09 -12.84
C VAL A 758 -9.23 12.74 -13.47
N TYR A 759 -7.94 12.45 -13.56
CA TYR A 759 -7.42 11.20 -14.10
C TYR A 759 -6.63 10.45 -13.02
N GLY A 760 -7.12 9.26 -12.65
CA GLY A 760 -6.40 8.38 -11.74
C GLY A 760 -5.11 7.86 -12.38
N ILE A 761 -5.25 7.28 -13.58
CA ILE A 761 -4.14 6.96 -14.49
C ILE A 761 -4.43 7.51 -15.89
N HIS A 762 -3.44 8.16 -16.49
CA HIS A 762 -3.52 8.80 -17.81
C HIS A 762 -2.38 8.34 -18.74
N PHE A 763 -2.72 7.83 -19.92
CA PHE A 763 -1.79 7.42 -20.97
C PHE A 763 -1.91 8.34 -22.17
N LEU A 764 -0.80 8.88 -22.65
CA LEU A 764 -0.80 9.88 -23.72
C LEU A 764 0.50 9.89 -24.52
N LYS A 765 0.50 10.60 -25.65
CA LYS A 765 1.69 10.76 -26.47
C LYS A 765 2.73 11.61 -25.76
N ASP A 766 3.98 11.18 -25.82
CA ASP A 766 5.10 11.88 -25.23
C ASP A 766 5.41 13.17 -26.00
N ALA A 767 5.38 14.29 -25.28
CA ALA A 767 5.68 15.60 -25.86
C ALA A 767 7.17 15.78 -26.19
N ILE A 768 8.06 15.02 -25.52
CA ILE A 768 9.51 15.09 -25.70
C ILE A 768 9.94 14.17 -26.85
N THR A 769 9.54 12.90 -26.81
CA THR A 769 10.01 11.91 -27.79
C THR A 769 9.10 11.77 -29.01
N GLY A 770 7.85 12.26 -28.93
CA GLY A 770 6.84 12.07 -29.96
C GLY A 770 6.34 10.63 -30.08
N LYS A 771 6.66 9.75 -29.13
CA LYS A 771 6.26 8.34 -29.11
C LYS A 771 5.11 8.09 -28.14
N TYR A 772 4.64 6.85 -28.10
CA TYR A 772 3.42 6.44 -27.40
C TYR A 772 3.75 5.51 -26.24
N PRO A 773 2.81 5.32 -25.30
CA PRO A 773 2.91 4.31 -24.26
C PRO A 773 3.07 2.92 -24.88
N GLY A 774 4.10 2.18 -24.44
CA GLY A 774 4.38 0.82 -24.90
C GLY A 774 3.63 -0.25 -24.12
N LYS A 775 4.37 -1.24 -23.62
CA LYS A 775 3.85 -2.32 -22.76
C LYS A 775 3.93 -1.92 -21.30
N MET A 776 2.85 -2.15 -20.56
CA MET A 776 2.77 -1.84 -19.13
C MET A 776 1.93 -2.84 -18.36
N THR A 777 2.32 -3.06 -17.11
CA THR A 777 1.58 -3.88 -16.16
C THR A 777 1.22 -3.06 -14.92
N VAL A 778 -0.06 -3.10 -14.55
CA VAL A 778 -0.63 -2.47 -13.36
C VAL A 778 -1.23 -3.57 -12.51
N ILE A 779 -0.86 -3.65 -11.23
CA ILE A 779 -1.38 -4.65 -10.28
C ILE A 779 -1.82 -3.92 -9.02
N GLY A 780 -3.03 -4.20 -8.52
CA GLY A 780 -3.53 -3.63 -7.27
C GLY A 780 -3.59 -2.11 -7.35
N HIS A 781 -4.34 -1.56 -8.31
CA HIS A 781 -4.50 -0.11 -8.43
C HIS A 781 -5.90 0.34 -8.05
N GLY A 782 -5.96 1.28 -7.11
CA GLY A 782 -7.17 1.97 -6.71
C GLY A 782 -7.22 3.40 -7.22
N SER A 783 -8.32 3.76 -7.85
CA SER A 783 -8.68 5.13 -8.22
C SER A 783 -10.02 5.48 -7.59
N ASP A 784 -9.99 6.10 -6.42
CA ASP A 784 -11.19 6.52 -5.71
C ASP A 784 -11.58 7.96 -6.07
N GLY A 785 -12.87 8.18 -6.28
CA GLY A 785 -13.44 9.50 -6.50
C GLY A 785 -12.86 10.28 -7.69
N CYS A 786 -12.53 9.59 -8.78
CA CYS A 786 -11.99 10.21 -9.99
C CYS A 786 -13.07 10.52 -11.04
N THR A 787 -12.86 11.50 -11.92
CA THR A 787 -13.75 11.73 -13.09
C THR A 787 -13.60 10.60 -14.10
N TYR A 788 -12.36 10.28 -14.44
CA TYR A 788 -11.97 9.11 -15.22
C TYR A 788 -10.89 8.36 -14.44
N SER A 789 -11.23 7.17 -13.94
CA SER A 789 -10.29 6.38 -13.13
C SER A 789 -9.09 5.93 -13.98
N LEU A 790 -9.32 5.56 -15.24
CA LEU A 790 -8.28 5.22 -16.22
C LEU A 790 -8.61 5.87 -17.58
N PHE A 791 -7.68 6.65 -18.12
CA PHE A 791 -7.81 7.29 -19.43
C PHE A 791 -6.64 6.94 -20.36
N VAL A 792 -6.94 6.31 -21.49
CA VAL A 792 -6.00 6.14 -22.61
C VAL A 792 -6.33 7.17 -23.68
N GLU A 793 -5.59 8.27 -23.70
CA GLU A 793 -5.76 9.36 -24.67
C GLU A 793 -5.09 9.05 -26.01
N ASP A 794 -3.84 8.58 -25.96
CA ASP A 794 -3.06 8.19 -27.12
C ASP A 794 -2.47 6.80 -26.95
N ALA A 795 -2.47 6.03 -28.04
CA ALA A 795 -1.90 4.69 -28.09
C ALA A 795 -1.61 4.30 -29.55
N ASP A 796 -0.48 3.66 -29.79
CA ASP A 796 -0.15 3.13 -31.11
C ASP A 796 -0.57 1.65 -31.25
N LYS A 797 -0.18 1.03 -32.37
CA LYS A 797 -0.54 -0.37 -32.67
C LYS A 797 0.11 -1.39 -31.74
N ASP A 798 1.17 -1.01 -31.04
CA ASP A 798 1.99 -1.87 -30.18
C ASP A 798 1.75 -1.59 -28.69
N THR A 799 1.00 -0.53 -28.35
CA THR A 799 0.52 -0.26 -26.98
C THR A 799 -0.31 -1.41 -26.44
N LYS A 800 0.13 -1.97 -25.30
CA LYS A 800 -0.59 -3.00 -24.54
C LYS A 800 -0.50 -2.69 -23.04
N ILE A 801 -1.61 -2.27 -22.48
CA ILE A 801 -1.76 -2.01 -21.04
C ILE A 801 -2.51 -3.20 -20.43
N VAL A 802 -1.90 -3.83 -19.44
CA VAL A 802 -2.52 -4.88 -18.64
C VAL A 802 -2.72 -4.36 -17.23
N ALA A 803 -3.94 -4.49 -16.72
CA ALA A 803 -4.29 -4.15 -15.35
C ALA A 803 -4.88 -5.40 -14.66
N ILE A 804 -4.44 -5.70 -13.44
CA ILE A 804 -4.88 -6.84 -12.63
C ILE A 804 -5.36 -6.29 -11.30
N ASN A 805 -6.48 -6.78 -10.78
CA ASN A 805 -7.01 -6.38 -9.47
C ASN A 805 -7.21 -4.85 -9.39
N SER A 806 -7.80 -4.26 -10.43
CA SER A 806 -8.07 -2.81 -10.45
C SER A 806 -9.41 -2.51 -9.80
N GLU A 807 -9.41 -1.51 -8.93
CA GLU A 807 -10.57 -1.05 -8.18
C GLU A 807 -10.83 0.41 -8.55
N LEU A 808 -11.79 0.64 -9.46
CA LEU A 808 -11.99 1.94 -10.11
C LEU A 808 -13.34 2.55 -9.70
N VAL A 809 -13.29 3.77 -9.18
CA VAL A 809 -14.45 4.46 -8.61
C VAL A 809 -14.58 5.87 -9.19
N ASN A 810 -15.81 6.24 -9.51
CA ASN A 810 -16.16 7.61 -9.85
C ASN A 810 -17.03 8.22 -8.75
N THR A 811 -16.79 9.49 -8.42
CA THR A 811 -17.72 10.29 -7.60
C THR A 811 -18.30 11.42 -8.41
N GLN A 812 -19.42 11.98 -7.94
CA GLN A 812 -20.02 13.12 -8.61
C GLN A 812 -19.17 14.38 -8.38
N ILE A 813 -18.34 14.72 -9.35
CA ILE A 813 -17.53 15.94 -9.34
C ILE A 813 -18.33 17.09 -9.99
N PRO A 814 -18.49 18.24 -9.31
CA PRO A 814 -19.14 19.40 -9.90
C PRO A 814 -18.50 19.82 -11.22
N ASN A 815 -19.32 20.18 -12.21
CA ASN A 815 -18.90 20.60 -13.56
C ASN A 815 -18.28 19.50 -14.44
N GLU A 816 -18.24 18.24 -13.99
CA GLU A 816 -17.87 17.08 -14.82
C GLU A 816 -19.13 16.27 -15.19
N PRO A 817 -19.83 16.63 -16.29
CA PRO A 817 -21.11 16.03 -16.66
C PRO A 817 -20.95 14.59 -17.15
N VAL A 818 -19.75 14.18 -17.55
CA VAL A 818 -19.43 12.82 -18.01
C VAL A 818 -18.36 12.25 -17.10
N ARG A 819 -18.60 11.04 -16.60
CA ARG A 819 -17.71 10.31 -15.70
C ARG A 819 -17.73 8.84 -16.07
N SER A 820 -16.57 8.20 -16.07
CA SER A 820 -16.45 6.78 -16.43
C SER A 820 -15.24 6.12 -15.79
N TYR A 821 -15.30 4.82 -15.53
CA TYR A 821 -14.15 4.09 -15.00
C TYR A 821 -13.02 4.05 -16.01
N VAL A 822 -13.38 3.79 -17.27
CA VAL A 822 -12.44 3.68 -18.38
C VAL A 822 -12.87 4.60 -19.52
N LEU A 823 -11.96 5.46 -19.95
CA LEU A 823 -12.07 6.21 -21.20
C LEU A 823 -10.95 5.76 -22.15
N MET A 824 -11.30 5.28 -23.34
CA MET A 824 -10.36 4.89 -24.39
C MET A 824 -10.59 5.76 -25.62
N GLY A 825 -9.68 6.72 -25.85
CA GLY A 825 -9.78 7.77 -26.87
C GLY A 825 -10.67 8.94 -26.43
N ASP A 826 -10.30 10.15 -26.80
CA ASP A 826 -11.00 11.40 -26.44
C ASP A 826 -12.31 11.64 -27.22
N LYS A 827 -12.38 11.18 -28.47
CA LYS A 827 -13.56 11.30 -29.34
C LYS A 827 -13.73 10.07 -30.23
N VAL A 828 -14.95 9.83 -30.68
CA VAL A 828 -15.31 8.68 -31.53
C VAL A 828 -14.39 8.59 -32.75
N ASN A 829 -13.82 7.41 -33.00
CA ASN A 829 -12.87 7.14 -34.09
C ASN A 829 -11.67 8.10 -34.13
N THR A 830 -11.20 8.57 -32.96
CA THR A 830 -9.98 9.38 -32.84
C THR A 830 -8.78 8.69 -33.48
N ASP A 831 -7.93 9.46 -34.14
CA ASP A 831 -6.67 9.04 -34.75
C ASP A 831 -5.52 8.94 -33.71
N LYS A 832 -5.73 9.48 -32.51
CA LYS A 832 -4.81 9.36 -31.37
C LYS A 832 -4.64 7.93 -30.87
N VAL A 833 -5.66 7.10 -31.02
CA VAL A 833 -5.68 5.69 -30.58
C VAL A 833 -5.76 4.79 -31.79
N HIS A 834 -4.75 3.96 -31.99
CA HIS A 834 -4.76 2.96 -33.06
C HIS A 834 -5.83 1.87 -32.79
N PRO A 835 -6.56 1.37 -33.81
CA PRO A 835 -7.59 0.33 -33.63
C PRO A 835 -7.11 -1.00 -33.03
N ASN A 836 -5.79 -1.25 -33.03
CA ASN A 836 -5.17 -2.44 -32.43
C ASN A 836 -4.54 -2.20 -31.05
N ALA A 837 -4.56 -0.96 -30.53
CA ALA A 837 -4.13 -0.67 -29.17
C ALA A 837 -5.00 -1.45 -28.18
N LYS A 838 -4.39 -2.01 -27.14
CA LYS A 838 -5.09 -2.89 -26.18
C LYS A 838 -5.00 -2.39 -24.75
N LEU A 839 -6.15 -2.34 -24.10
CA LEU A 839 -6.30 -2.29 -22.65
C LEU A 839 -7.00 -3.58 -22.19
N VAL A 840 -6.38 -4.32 -21.27
CA VAL A 840 -6.95 -5.55 -20.71
C VAL A 840 -6.98 -5.43 -19.20
N LEU A 841 -8.18 -5.47 -18.62
CA LEU A 841 -8.41 -5.47 -17.19
C LEU A 841 -8.81 -6.88 -16.75
N TYR A 842 -7.98 -7.51 -15.93
CA TYR A 842 -8.24 -8.79 -15.29
C TYR A 842 -8.76 -8.56 -13.87
N ASN A 843 -9.81 -9.27 -13.50
CA ASN A 843 -10.33 -9.34 -12.14
C ASN A 843 -10.53 -7.97 -11.48
N SER A 844 -11.42 -7.14 -12.02
CA SER A 844 -11.59 -5.74 -11.59
C SER A 844 -12.90 -5.50 -10.82
N ALA A 845 -12.97 -4.41 -10.05
CA ALA A 845 -14.19 -3.94 -9.39
C ALA A 845 -14.49 -2.48 -9.71
N PHE A 846 -15.79 -2.17 -9.81
CA PHE A 846 -16.30 -0.90 -10.29
C PHE A 846 -17.51 -0.43 -9.47
N TRP A 847 -17.41 0.73 -8.81
CA TRP A 847 -18.50 1.28 -7.99
C TRP A 847 -18.54 2.82 -7.94
N GLY A 848 -19.44 3.39 -7.15
CA GLY A 848 -19.64 4.84 -7.08
C GLY A 848 -20.71 5.35 -8.04
N SER A 849 -20.47 6.51 -8.68
CA SER A 849 -21.45 7.30 -9.45
C SER A 849 -21.02 7.58 -10.90
N PRO A 850 -20.73 6.55 -11.71
CA PRO A 850 -20.40 6.72 -13.12
C PRO A 850 -21.62 7.21 -13.91
N VAL A 851 -21.37 7.91 -15.02
CA VAL A 851 -22.41 8.09 -16.06
C VAL A 851 -22.39 6.90 -17.00
N PHE A 852 -21.19 6.46 -17.39
CA PHE A 852 -20.94 5.26 -18.19
C PHE A 852 -19.95 4.37 -17.46
N GLY A 853 -20.13 3.06 -17.48
CA GLY A 853 -19.14 2.12 -16.94
C GLY A 853 -17.82 2.23 -17.70
N ALA A 854 -17.89 2.28 -19.02
CA ALA A 854 -16.74 2.54 -19.88
C ALA A 854 -17.17 3.29 -21.14
N ILE A 855 -16.28 4.13 -21.69
CA ILE A 855 -16.45 4.80 -22.99
C ILE A 855 -15.30 4.38 -23.91
N ILE A 856 -15.62 3.73 -25.02
CA ILE A 856 -14.65 3.15 -25.93
C ILE A 856 -14.82 3.77 -27.31
N ASN A 857 -14.05 4.84 -27.54
CA ASN A 857 -14.11 5.64 -28.75
C ASN A 857 -13.27 5.06 -29.90
N ASN A 858 -12.18 4.35 -29.61
CA ASN A 858 -11.39 3.56 -30.56
C ASN A 858 -10.58 2.47 -29.80
N GLY A 859 -9.80 1.64 -30.51
CA GLY A 859 -8.98 0.59 -29.90
C GLY A 859 -9.79 -0.61 -29.37
N ILE A 860 -9.15 -1.41 -28.51
CA ILE A 860 -9.72 -2.63 -27.93
C ILE A 860 -9.62 -2.60 -26.41
N VAL A 861 -10.76 -2.68 -25.72
CA VAL A 861 -10.82 -2.83 -24.26
C VAL A 861 -11.39 -4.19 -23.90
N SER A 862 -10.73 -4.92 -23.01
CA SER A 862 -11.19 -6.23 -22.52
C SER A 862 -11.37 -6.19 -21.01
N PHE A 863 -12.57 -6.47 -20.54
CA PHE A 863 -12.91 -6.72 -19.14
C PHE A 863 -12.97 -8.23 -18.96
N GLN A 864 -11.90 -8.81 -18.44
CA GLN A 864 -11.74 -10.24 -18.20
C GLN A 864 -11.99 -10.50 -16.71
N GLN A 865 -13.23 -10.85 -16.38
CA GLN A 865 -13.77 -10.93 -15.03
C GLN A 865 -13.83 -9.56 -14.32
N ALA A 866 -15.05 -9.11 -14.02
CA ALA A 866 -15.27 -7.84 -13.33
C ALA A 866 -16.54 -7.82 -12.49
N ASN A 867 -16.52 -7.08 -11.39
CA ASN A 867 -17.70 -6.76 -10.57
C ASN A 867 -18.13 -5.31 -10.81
N PHE A 868 -19.23 -5.12 -11.53
CA PHE A 868 -19.90 -3.84 -11.72
C PHE A 868 -21.02 -3.67 -10.68
N THR A 869 -20.67 -3.16 -9.50
CA THR A 869 -21.66 -2.75 -8.48
C THR A 869 -22.57 -1.64 -9.02
N ARG A 870 -21.97 -0.74 -9.81
CA ARG A 870 -22.64 0.27 -10.63
C ARG A 870 -22.00 0.28 -12.02
N SER A 871 -22.83 0.35 -13.05
CA SER A 871 -22.41 0.39 -14.45
C SER A 871 -22.84 1.67 -15.16
N GLY A 872 -23.65 2.54 -14.54
CA GLY A 872 -24.25 3.69 -15.23
C GLY A 872 -25.04 3.21 -16.44
N GLN A 873 -24.80 3.82 -17.61
CA GLN A 873 -25.33 3.39 -18.92
C GLN A 873 -24.54 2.24 -19.57
N GLY A 874 -23.78 1.46 -18.78
CA GLY A 874 -23.07 0.27 -19.21
C GLY A 874 -21.74 0.53 -19.91
N VAL A 875 -21.25 -0.49 -20.62
CA VAL A 875 -20.07 -0.42 -21.49
C VAL A 875 -20.50 0.19 -22.84
N ASP A 876 -20.10 1.45 -23.09
CA ASP A 876 -20.49 2.24 -24.27
C ASP A 876 -19.38 2.23 -25.34
N VAL A 877 -19.58 1.45 -26.39
CA VAL A 877 -18.66 1.35 -27.54
C VAL A 877 -19.14 2.24 -28.66
N ARG A 878 -18.45 3.38 -28.84
CA ARG A 878 -18.82 4.39 -29.83
C ARG A 878 -18.08 4.24 -31.16
N GLY A 879 -16.85 3.73 -31.13
CA GLY A 879 -16.03 3.53 -32.33
C GLY A 879 -15.10 2.31 -32.30
N GLY A 880 -14.68 1.84 -31.12
CA GLY A 880 -13.74 0.72 -30.96
C GLY A 880 -14.38 -0.66 -30.82
N LYS A 881 -13.74 -1.52 -30.01
CA LYS A 881 -14.19 -2.87 -29.65
C LYS A 881 -14.14 -3.10 -28.14
N ALA A 882 -15.11 -3.83 -27.62
CA ALA A 882 -15.12 -4.32 -26.25
C ALA A 882 -15.24 -5.84 -26.18
N HIS A 883 -14.57 -6.44 -25.20
CA HIS A 883 -14.77 -7.81 -24.75
C HIS A 883 -15.12 -7.79 -23.26
N VAL A 884 -16.20 -8.46 -22.87
CA VAL A 884 -16.67 -8.52 -21.49
C VAL A 884 -16.93 -9.98 -21.13
N TYR A 885 -16.07 -10.52 -20.28
CA TYR A 885 -16.04 -11.93 -19.91
C TYR A 885 -16.27 -12.12 -18.42
N THR A 886 -17.02 -13.14 -18.05
CA THR A 886 -17.12 -13.65 -16.66
C THR A 886 -17.43 -12.58 -15.61
N SER A 887 -18.20 -11.56 -15.99
CA SER A 887 -18.42 -10.36 -15.17
C SER A 887 -19.79 -10.38 -14.50
N TYR A 888 -19.86 -9.83 -13.29
CA TYR A 888 -21.09 -9.61 -12.53
C TYR A 888 -21.56 -8.16 -12.68
N PHE A 889 -22.77 -7.97 -13.19
CA PHE A 889 -23.47 -6.69 -13.19
C PHE A 889 -24.53 -6.66 -12.08
N ALA A 890 -24.17 -6.08 -10.94
CA ALA A 890 -25.02 -6.01 -9.75
C ALA A 890 -26.00 -4.82 -9.76
N GLN A 891 -25.84 -3.86 -10.67
CA GLN A 891 -26.80 -2.76 -10.82
C GLN A 891 -28.15 -3.29 -11.31
N ARG A 892 -29.21 -3.11 -10.52
CA ARG A 892 -30.58 -3.37 -10.96
C ARG A 892 -31.02 -2.30 -11.96
N MET A 893 -31.62 -2.72 -13.06
CA MET A 893 -32.11 -1.85 -14.13
C MET A 893 -33.65 -1.73 -14.08
N GLY A 894 -34.19 -0.53 -14.35
CA GLY A 894 -35.64 -0.23 -14.29
C GLY A 894 -36.50 -1.09 -15.24
N ARG A 895 -37.83 -1.13 -15.06
CA ARG A 895 -38.74 -2.06 -15.79
C ARG A 895 -38.89 -1.77 -17.29
N ALA A 896 -38.62 -0.56 -17.77
CA ALA A 896 -38.74 -0.20 -19.18
C ALA A 896 -37.37 0.19 -19.74
N ALA A 897 -36.89 -0.53 -20.75
CA ALA A 897 -35.69 -0.12 -21.50
C ALA A 897 -36.06 1.05 -22.43
N THR A 898 -36.06 2.29 -21.92
CA THR A 898 -36.17 3.48 -22.77
C THR A 898 -34.77 3.92 -23.20
N GLY A 899 -34.31 3.42 -24.35
CA GLY A 899 -33.11 3.90 -25.05
C GLY A 899 -31.76 3.61 -24.37
N ASP A 900 -31.51 4.26 -23.23
CA ASP A 900 -30.20 4.37 -22.56
C ASP A 900 -30.02 3.43 -21.34
N ASP A 901 -31.03 2.60 -21.02
CA ASP A 901 -30.98 1.64 -19.91
C ASP A 901 -30.47 0.25 -20.36
N GLY A 902 -29.18 -0.02 -20.16
CA GLY A 902 -28.58 -1.32 -20.48
C GLY A 902 -27.19 -1.52 -19.88
N TYR A 903 -26.70 -2.76 -19.92
CA TYR A 903 -25.34 -3.09 -19.45
C TYR A 903 -24.28 -2.91 -20.55
N ALA A 904 -24.71 -2.87 -21.81
CA ALA A 904 -23.86 -2.64 -22.97
C ALA A 904 -24.57 -1.78 -24.03
N LYS A 905 -23.83 -0.88 -24.67
CA LYS A 905 -24.32 0.01 -25.72
C LYS A 905 -23.34 0.03 -26.88
N LEU A 906 -23.82 -0.31 -28.07
CA LEU A 906 -23.04 -0.20 -29.30
C LEU A 906 -23.58 0.99 -30.12
N GLY A 907 -22.79 2.06 -30.21
CA GLY A 907 -23.14 3.26 -30.98
C GLY A 907 -23.03 3.07 -32.49
N GLU A 908 -23.53 4.06 -33.25
CA GLU A 908 -23.64 3.99 -34.73
C GLU A 908 -22.34 3.60 -35.45
N GLN A 909 -21.20 4.06 -34.92
CA GLN A 909 -19.88 3.86 -35.53
C GLN A 909 -19.05 2.78 -34.81
N GLY A 910 -19.58 2.18 -33.74
CA GLY A 910 -18.91 1.16 -32.94
C GLY A 910 -18.69 -0.12 -33.74
N LYS A 911 -17.55 -0.81 -33.53
CA LYS A 911 -17.24 -2.02 -34.30
C LYS A 911 -17.89 -3.25 -33.69
N SER A 912 -17.63 -3.50 -32.41
CA SER A 912 -18.21 -4.67 -31.75
C SER A 912 -18.19 -4.68 -30.23
N ILE A 913 -19.11 -5.44 -29.64
CA ILE A 913 -19.08 -5.87 -28.24
C ILE A 913 -19.23 -7.39 -28.20
N GLU A 914 -18.30 -8.07 -27.54
CA GLU A 914 -18.47 -9.47 -27.16
C GLU A 914 -18.86 -9.57 -25.69
N LEU A 915 -19.97 -10.26 -25.40
CA LEU A 915 -20.47 -10.51 -24.04
C LEU A 915 -20.60 -12.02 -23.84
N THR A 916 -19.68 -12.58 -23.05
CA THR A 916 -19.58 -14.02 -22.84
C THR A 916 -19.47 -14.35 -21.35
N ASN A 917 -20.32 -15.27 -20.89
CA ASN A 917 -20.36 -15.81 -19.54
C ASN A 917 -20.63 -14.79 -18.40
N ASN A 918 -21.35 -13.70 -18.66
CA ASN A 918 -21.65 -12.69 -17.64
C ASN A 918 -22.94 -13.00 -16.86
N TYR A 919 -23.03 -12.50 -15.63
CA TYR A 919 -24.24 -12.56 -14.80
C TYR A 919 -24.84 -11.17 -14.61
N TYR A 920 -26.16 -11.07 -14.80
CA TYR A 920 -26.89 -9.81 -14.77
C TYR A 920 -28.06 -9.91 -13.79
N VAL A 921 -28.05 -9.11 -12.72
CA VAL A 921 -29.11 -9.17 -11.70
C VAL A 921 -30.50 -8.83 -12.25
N SER A 922 -30.58 -8.13 -13.40
CA SER A 922 -31.84 -7.76 -14.06
C SER A 922 -32.02 -8.38 -15.44
N GLY A 923 -31.31 -9.49 -15.71
CA GLY A 923 -31.26 -10.16 -17.01
C GLY A 923 -30.45 -9.39 -18.05
N PHE A 924 -30.08 -10.05 -19.14
CA PHE A 924 -29.25 -9.44 -20.18
C PHE A 924 -29.99 -8.31 -20.92
N ARG A 925 -29.35 -7.12 -21.01
CA ARG A 925 -29.92 -5.92 -21.65
C ARG A 925 -28.83 -5.14 -22.38
N PHE A 926 -29.10 -4.80 -23.64
CA PHE A 926 -28.20 -4.01 -24.47
C PHE A 926 -28.97 -3.06 -25.40
N SER A 927 -28.30 -2.03 -25.88
CA SER A 927 -28.76 -1.22 -26.99
C SER A 927 -27.74 -1.23 -28.14
N LYS A 928 -28.25 -1.17 -29.37
CA LYS A 928 -27.43 -1.16 -30.58
C LYS A 928 -27.98 -0.13 -31.56
N ALA A 929 -27.11 0.76 -32.00
CA ALA A 929 -27.28 1.60 -33.18
C ALA A 929 -26.26 1.18 -34.25
N GLY A 930 -26.55 1.45 -35.53
CA GLY A 930 -25.64 1.17 -36.63
C GLY A 930 -25.40 -0.32 -36.96
N THR A 931 -24.33 -0.58 -37.72
CA THR A 931 -24.08 -1.89 -38.38
C THR A 931 -23.10 -2.80 -37.64
N GLY A 932 -22.44 -2.33 -36.58
CA GLY A 932 -21.48 -3.12 -35.79
C GLY A 932 -22.07 -4.37 -35.14
N LEU A 933 -21.24 -5.24 -34.56
CA LEU A 933 -21.68 -6.54 -34.03
C LEU A 933 -21.72 -6.58 -32.50
N ILE A 934 -22.87 -6.95 -31.94
CA ILE A 934 -22.93 -7.48 -30.57
C ILE A 934 -23.08 -8.99 -30.68
N TYR A 935 -22.17 -9.74 -30.07
CA TYR A 935 -22.11 -11.21 -30.12
C TYR A 935 -21.56 -11.77 -28.79
N GLY A 936 -21.43 -13.10 -28.69
CA GLY A 936 -20.96 -13.79 -27.48
C GLY A 936 -21.92 -14.90 -27.05
N SER A 937 -21.72 -15.51 -25.88
CA SER A 937 -22.67 -16.50 -25.35
C SER A 937 -23.95 -15.87 -24.80
N ASP A 938 -23.86 -14.66 -24.26
CA ASP A 938 -24.96 -14.06 -23.49
C ASP A 938 -26.08 -13.54 -24.41
N LYS A 939 -25.74 -13.31 -25.68
CA LYS A 939 -26.69 -12.95 -26.73
C LYS A 939 -27.13 -14.20 -27.49
N LYS A 940 -28.29 -14.72 -27.08
CA LYS A 940 -28.97 -15.85 -27.73
C LYS A 940 -29.51 -15.49 -29.12
#